data_AF-A0A348PC23-F1
#
_entry.id   AF-A0A348PC23-F1
#
_cell.length_a   1.000
_cell.length_b   1.000
_cell.length_c   1.000
_cell.angle_alpha   90.00
_cell.angle_beta   90.00
_cell.angle_gamma   90.00
#
_symmetry.space_group_name_H-M   'P 1'
#
loop_
_entity.id
_entity.type
_entity.pdbx_description
1 polymer ?
#
loop_
_entity_poly.entity_id
_entity_poly.type
_entity_poly.pdbx_seq_one_letter_code
_entity_poly.pdbx_strand_id
1 'polypeptide(L)'
;MRSHYASLLAASLSAAAFAGTPFITLQFLGRSTSGGYDVSAAEIAAYDPTTSRAFVVNALSASIEIMDLSVPAAPIRVGSIPMMPYGAQLQSLAVRNGLVAAAVSATTNTDPGKIVFYTTTGTFVAVVTVGAGPDMVCFTPDGTKVMTANEGEPDANYVVDPEGSISIIDVTGTISQASVTTIGFNGLPAGVIDPAIRAFGPNSPTIGQDLEPEYIAVSADSSTAWVTLQEHSAMAVVDIATRTIVAVRPLGYKPHGSGTAALTTATFTAPPVVGTTAAGQDILLGGFSGLWIDSVDATTGVITFLAHPDRGPNCEPLNLDGDAALERPFVLPAYQPRICTFTYNPATNALALTGQLLLRKPDGSPLTGLPNVLGQSPGLANTDEDPCDLFGNPLALDPLGADLEGLVRTADGSFWMCDEYRPSLYRFDATGLMVERFVPVGANSYGVTLGTEAFPAVYAQRRDNRGFEAIAVWDDQLFCFEQSPIDNPDVANDANSKASRLVRIAKFNSVTRSVVAEYAYILEGGASDKLGDACAFGPGRFLVVERDSAVGASSQKRIYEIDLAGATDLSTLSASIAGPGGTLDRMTPAQLAAAGIVPVRKTLKVDLAAVGYAAVGDKVEGLAMRDPSTIFVLNDNDFQLQGTFDRTTGLLTSNPSPASTVLGMITFSGNGLDPSDQDSANAIRGWPVDGAYMPDAIAAFRSSGQDYYVTANEGDAREWGSFVDGTTVSAVTLDKHVFPGRTWLRGNARLGRLQIRKDLGDLDGDGDFDRIVSYGGRGFTIWAADGSRVWDSGDLVEQVTASTYPLYFNASHTNNTRDNRSRSKGPEPEGVTVGVVAGHQFVFGVSERVGGLFAFCVDNPASPSFEGYLNSRIFTALPSSGNAGDLGSEGVCFVPAAQSPNGYPLVLVANEVSGTLSVFQVNAICDGIGDLNGDCIVNGLDLALLLATWGPCTSSCPADLDGNGFIDGLDLAFLLARWG
;
A
#
# COMPACT_ATOMS: atom_id res chain seq x y z
N MET A 1 -8.78 54.61 20.63
CA MET A 1 -8.15 53.94 21.79
C MET A 1 -8.33 52.45 21.57
N ARG A 2 -7.35 51.81 20.91
CA ARG A 2 -6.30 50.92 21.49
C ARG A 2 -6.84 49.64 22.13
N SER A 3 -6.29 48.53 21.60
CA SER A 3 -6.14 47.16 22.13
C SER A 3 -7.37 46.27 22.33
N HIS A 4 -7.53 45.28 21.45
CA HIS A 4 -7.80 43.88 21.82
C HIS A 4 -7.19 42.95 20.75
N TYR A 5 -5.88 42.68 20.91
CA TYR A 5 -5.18 41.53 20.34
C TYR A 5 -4.82 40.59 21.49
N ALA A 6 -4.65 39.31 21.14
CA ALA A 6 -4.11 38.20 21.93
C ALA A 6 -5.06 37.51 22.92
N SER A 7 -5.60 36.35 22.50
CA SER A 7 -5.44 35.05 23.18
C SER A 7 -6.36 34.00 22.55
N LEU A 8 -5.89 33.32 21.50
CA LEU A 8 -6.42 32.00 21.11
C LEU A 8 -5.47 30.97 21.72
N LEU A 9 -6.00 30.17 22.63
CA LEU A 9 -5.28 29.09 23.29
C LEU A 9 -4.73 28.13 22.23
N ALA A 10 -3.41 27.95 22.27
CA ALA A 10 -2.74 26.81 21.67
C ALA A 10 -3.35 25.54 22.26
N ALA A 11 -4.07 24.79 21.43
CA ALA A 11 -4.45 23.42 21.74
C ALA A 11 -3.19 22.57 21.67
N SER A 12 -2.65 22.20 22.82
CA SER A 12 -1.62 21.18 22.95
C SER A 12 -2.24 19.80 22.66
N LEU A 13 -2.21 19.38 21.41
CA LEU A 13 -2.25 17.97 21.00
C LEU A 13 -0.89 17.62 20.38
N SER A 14 -0.45 16.40 20.64
CA SER A 14 0.90 15.87 20.39
C SER A 14 1.45 16.19 19.00
N ALA A 15 2.39 17.14 18.95
CA ALA A 15 3.27 17.45 17.82
C ALA A 15 4.30 16.33 17.53
N ALA A 16 3.94 15.06 17.73
CA ALA A 16 4.86 13.93 17.57
C ALA A 16 4.93 13.40 16.13
N ALA A 17 4.11 13.89 15.18
CA ALA A 17 3.99 13.31 13.84
C ALA A 17 4.69 14.08 12.70
N PHE A 18 5.29 15.24 12.96
CA PHE A 18 5.95 16.05 11.92
C PHE A 18 7.38 16.33 12.35
N ALA A 19 8.27 15.35 12.15
CA ALA A 19 9.65 15.42 12.58
C ALA A 19 10.45 16.41 11.68
N GLY A 20 10.66 17.64 12.16
CA GLY A 20 11.55 18.63 11.55
C GLY A 20 11.15 20.06 11.88
N THR A 21 12.12 20.98 11.96
CA THR A 21 11.83 22.42 11.81
C THR A 21 11.60 22.67 10.33
N PRO A 22 10.47 23.28 9.92
CA PRO A 22 10.19 23.50 8.51
C PRO A 22 11.25 24.38 7.86
N PHE A 23 11.56 24.11 6.59
CA PHE A 23 12.49 24.89 5.76
C PHE A 23 11.84 26.11 5.15
N ILE A 24 10.50 26.19 5.13
CA ILE A 24 9.75 27.28 4.51
C ILE A 24 8.53 27.69 5.35
N THR A 25 8.04 28.91 5.11
CA THR A 25 6.65 29.29 5.43
C THR A 25 5.91 29.71 4.17
N LEU A 26 4.61 29.37 4.11
CA LEU A 26 3.71 29.83 3.08
C LEU A 26 3.02 31.12 3.51
N GLN A 27 2.98 32.12 2.63
CA GLN A 27 2.32 33.39 2.88
C GLN A 27 1.36 33.72 1.73
N PHE A 28 0.08 33.91 2.03
CA PHE A 28 -0.86 34.48 1.06
C PHE A 28 -0.56 35.96 0.82
N LEU A 29 -0.37 36.36 -0.44
CA LEU A 29 -0.10 37.75 -0.81
C LEU A 29 -1.36 38.48 -1.25
N GLY A 30 -2.10 37.89 -2.17
CA GLY A 30 -3.25 38.53 -2.80
C GLY A 30 -3.93 37.61 -3.81
N ARG A 31 -5.04 38.10 -4.37
CA ARG A 31 -5.82 37.40 -5.39
C ARG A 31 -6.50 38.37 -6.34
N SER A 32 -6.92 37.86 -7.50
CA SER A 32 -7.74 38.57 -8.47
C SER A 32 -8.81 37.66 -9.05
N THR A 33 -9.96 38.20 -9.43
CA THR A 33 -11.03 37.43 -10.09
C THR A 33 -10.80 37.37 -11.60
N SER A 34 -10.91 36.17 -12.19
CA SER A 34 -10.84 35.90 -13.63
C SER A 34 -12.22 35.99 -14.29
N GLY A 35 -12.95 37.09 -14.08
CA GLY A 35 -14.20 37.35 -14.79
C GLY A 35 -15.51 36.97 -14.07
N GLY A 36 -15.46 36.53 -12.81
CA GLY A 36 -16.62 36.30 -11.95
C GLY A 36 -16.23 35.67 -10.62
N TYR A 37 -17.20 35.38 -9.74
CA TYR A 37 -17.00 34.60 -8.51
C TYR A 37 -18.12 33.58 -8.37
N ASP A 38 -17.80 32.35 -7.96
CA ASP A 38 -18.74 31.21 -7.93
C ASP A 38 -19.30 30.89 -9.32
N VAL A 39 -18.39 30.76 -10.29
CA VAL A 39 -18.73 30.66 -11.72
C VAL A 39 -17.94 29.61 -12.51
N SER A 40 -17.09 28.80 -11.86
CA SER A 40 -16.21 27.82 -12.54
C SER A 40 -15.45 28.46 -13.70
N ALA A 41 -14.48 29.32 -13.36
CA ALA A 41 -13.74 30.10 -14.34
C ALA A 41 -12.23 29.83 -14.33
N ALA A 42 -11.53 29.91 -13.20
CA ALA A 42 -10.06 29.82 -13.18
C ALA A 42 -9.55 28.38 -13.02
N GLU A 43 -9.31 27.68 -14.12
CA GLU A 43 -8.84 26.27 -14.09
C GLU A 43 -7.31 26.17 -14.05
N ILE A 44 -6.63 26.63 -15.11
CA ILE A 44 -5.17 26.52 -15.28
C ILE A 44 -4.50 27.89 -15.30
N ALA A 45 -3.33 28.01 -14.68
CA ALA A 45 -2.49 29.21 -14.74
C ALA A 45 -1.05 28.89 -15.20
N ALA A 46 -0.51 29.73 -16.07
CA ALA A 46 0.91 29.72 -16.43
C ALA A 46 1.50 31.14 -16.39
N TYR A 47 2.81 31.24 -16.23
CA TYR A 47 3.50 32.51 -16.01
C TYR A 47 4.59 32.79 -17.06
N ASP A 48 4.65 34.03 -17.55
CA ASP A 48 5.75 34.54 -18.36
C ASP A 48 6.63 35.51 -17.55
N PRO A 49 7.89 35.15 -17.23
CA PRO A 49 8.78 36.04 -16.49
C PRO A 49 9.16 37.30 -17.27
N THR A 50 9.17 37.24 -18.60
CA THR A 50 9.60 38.38 -19.44
C THR A 50 8.62 39.55 -19.35
N THR A 51 7.31 39.25 -19.36
CA THR A 51 6.25 40.25 -19.27
C THR A 51 5.70 40.43 -17.86
N SER A 52 6.13 39.59 -16.90
CA SER A 52 5.57 39.51 -15.55
C SER A 52 4.05 39.30 -15.54
N ARG A 53 3.56 38.45 -16.45
CA ARG A 53 2.13 38.17 -16.60
C ARG A 53 1.82 36.71 -16.33
N ALA A 54 0.71 36.47 -15.64
CA ALA A 54 0.06 35.17 -15.62
C ALA A 54 -1.04 35.12 -16.68
N PHE A 55 -1.16 33.97 -17.32
CA PHE A 55 -2.21 33.61 -18.25
C PHE A 55 -3.08 32.59 -17.53
N VAL A 56 -4.38 32.84 -17.47
CA VAL A 56 -5.32 32.01 -16.71
C VAL A 56 -6.43 31.56 -17.65
N VAL A 57 -6.73 30.26 -17.67
CA VAL A 57 -7.91 29.74 -18.36
C VAL A 57 -9.16 30.35 -17.71
N ASN A 58 -10.11 30.76 -18.54
CA ASN A 58 -11.44 31.17 -18.12
C ASN A 58 -12.47 30.30 -18.82
N ALA A 59 -12.85 29.20 -18.17
CA ALA A 59 -13.75 28.18 -18.70
C ALA A 59 -15.13 28.75 -19.04
N LEU A 60 -15.69 29.57 -18.15
CA LEU A 60 -16.98 30.25 -18.35
C LEU A 60 -17.05 31.02 -19.68
N SER A 61 -15.98 31.71 -20.06
CA SER A 61 -15.97 32.56 -21.26
C SER A 61 -15.19 31.98 -22.43
N ALA A 62 -14.62 30.77 -22.28
CA ALA A 62 -13.66 30.17 -23.18
C ALA A 62 -12.62 31.19 -23.67
N SER A 63 -11.86 31.75 -22.73
CA SER A 63 -10.84 32.77 -23.02
C SER A 63 -9.61 32.64 -22.15
N ILE A 64 -8.47 33.15 -22.64
CA ILE A 64 -7.25 33.29 -21.85
C ILE A 64 -7.28 34.66 -21.19
N GLU A 65 -7.34 34.71 -19.87
CA GLU A 65 -7.25 35.93 -19.09
C GLU A 65 -5.80 36.30 -18.82
N ILE A 66 -5.44 37.57 -19.01
CA ILE A 66 -4.09 38.06 -18.82
C ILE A 66 -4.04 38.89 -17.54
N MET A 67 -3.30 38.40 -16.55
CA MET A 67 -3.08 39.03 -15.26
C MET A 67 -1.68 39.65 -15.19
N ASP A 68 -1.60 40.94 -14.89
CA ASP A 68 -0.36 41.62 -14.55
C ASP A 68 0.03 41.31 -13.10
N LEU A 69 1.21 40.71 -12.93
CA LEU A 69 1.79 40.32 -11.65
C LEU A 69 3.01 41.15 -11.27
N SER A 70 3.26 42.30 -11.91
CA SER A 70 4.32 43.24 -11.52
C SER A 70 4.27 43.62 -10.04
N VAL A 71 3.07 43.58 -9.43
CA VAL A 71 2.88 43.63 -7.97
C VAL A 71 2.16 42.35 -7.52
N PRO A 72 2.88 41.29 -7.10
CA PRO A 72 2.28 39.98 -6.78
C PRO A 72 1.21 40.00 -5.67
N ALA A 73 1.24 40.98 -4.77
CA ALA A 73 0.22 41.16 -3.74
C ALA A 73 -1.08 41.83 -4.23
N ALA A 74 -1.10 42.33 -5.46
CA ALA A 74 -2.24 42.97 -6.07
C ALA A 74 -2.33 42.62 -7.57
N PRO A 75 -2.56 41.34 -7.92
CA PRO A 75 -2.76 40.91 -9.32
C PRO A 75 -3.89 41.68 -10.01
N ILE A 76 -3.64 42.20 -11.21
CA ILE A 76 -4.62 43.00 -11.98
C ILE A 76 -4.88 42.36 -13.32
N ARG A 77 -6.15 42.17 -13.69
CA ARG A 77 -6.52 41.76 -15.04
C ARG A 77 -6.26 42.90 -16.05
N VAL A 78 -5.43 42.63 -17.07
CA VAL A 78 -5.02 43.62 -18.09
C VAL A 78 -5.49 43.29 -19.51
N GLY A 79 -6.04 42.10 -19.75
CA GLY A 79 -6.55 41.72 -21.06
C GLY A 79 -7.18 40.33 -21.08
N SER A 80 -7.74 39.98 -22.22
CA SER A 80 -8.30 38.65 -22.50
C SER A 80 -8.11 38.31 -23.97
N ILE A 81 -7.92 37.03 -24.29
CA ILE A 81 -7.84 36.50 -25.65
C ILE A 81 -8.98 35.48 -25.84
N PRO A 82 -9.98 35.73 -26.70
CA PRO A 82 -11.11 34.82 -26.88
C PRO A 82 -10.71 33.55 -27.65
N MET A 83 -11.11 32.38 -27.15
CA MET A 83 -10.85 31.07 -27.78
C MET A 83 -12.05 30.49 -28.53
N MET A 84 -13.25 31.03 -28.31
CA MET A 84 -14.49 30.67 -29.04
C MET A 84 -14.35 30.61 -30.59
N PRO A 85 -13.52 31.45 -31.26
CA PRO A 85 -13.32 31.29 -32.71
C PRO A 85 -12.66 29.98 -33.13
N TYR A 86 -12.04 29.25 -32.19
CA TYR A 86 -11.30 28.03 -32.45
C TYR A 86 -12.04 26.78 -31.97
N GLY A 87 -12.95 26.87 -31.00
CA GLY A 87 -13.66 25.71 -30.45
C GLY A 87 -14.67 26.08 -29.36
N ALA A 88 -15.10 25.10 -28.56
CA ALA A 88 -16.10 25.31 -27.51
C ALA A 88 -15.50 25.74 -26.17
N GLN A 89 -14.56 24.98 -25.62
CA GLN A 89 -13.95 25.24 -24.32
C GLN A 89 -12.44 25.33 -24.43
N LEU A 90 -11.85 26.16 -23.56
CA LEU A 90 -10.42 26.23 -23.35
C LEU A 90 -10.15 25.40 -22.10
N GLN A 91 -9.43 24.27 -22.23
CA GLN A 91 -9.18 23.33 -21.13
C GLN A 91 -7.88 23.70 -20.40
N SER A 92 -6.81 23.92 -21.16
CA SER A 92 -5.49 24.16 -20.58
C SER A 92 -4.66 25.16 -21.38
N LEU A 93 -3.61 25.67 -20.74
CA LEU A 93 -2.61 26.50 -21.38
C LEU A 93 -1.22 26.28 -20.79
N ALA A 94 -0.20 26.57 -21.59
CA ALA A 94 1.18 26.59 -21.16
C ALA A 94 1.95 27.74 -21.79
N VAL A 95 3.02 28.18 -21.12
CA VAL A 95 3.86 29.29 -21.56
C VAL A 95 5.33 28.92 -21.50
N ARG A 96 6.06 29.13 -22.59
CA ARG A 96 7.53 29.00 -22.64
C ARG A 96 8.11 29.86 -23.74
N ASN A 97 9.27 30.48 -23.49
CA ASN A 97 10.04 31.23 -24.48
C ASN A 97 9.23 32.29 -25.27
N GLY A 98 8.30 32.99 -24.59
CA GLY A 98 7.46 34.03 -25.21
C GLY A 98 6.29 33.50 -26.05
N LEU A 99 6.05 32.18 -26.04
CA LEU A 99 4.93 31.51 -26.71
C LEU A 99 3.92 31.00 -25.66
N VAL A 100 2.64 31.22 -25.95
CA VAL A 100 1.48 30.68 -25.24
C VAL A 100 0.86 29.61 -26.13
N ALA A 101 0.70 28.40 -25.62
CA ALA A 101 -0.05 27.32 -26.26
C ALA A 101 -1.33 27.08 -25.47
N ALA A 102 -2.48 27.04 -26.14
CA ALA A 102 -3.79 26.86 -25.53
C ALA A 102 -4.51 25.66 -26.14
N ALA A 103 -4.99 24.74 -25.30
CA ALA A 103 -5.75 23.56 -25.67
C ALA A 103 -7.24 23.87 -25.71
N VAL A 104 -7.84 23.70 -26.89
CA VAL A 104 -9.23 24.09 -27.14
C VAL A 104 -10.01 22.91 -27.69
N SER A 105 -11.06 22.50 -26.98
CA SER A 105 -11.97 21.43 -27.39
C SER A 105 -12.79 21.83 -28.61
N ALA A 106 -13.18 20.85 -29.44
CA ALA A 106 -14.06 21.11 -30.56
C ALA A 106 -15.49 21.41 -30.10
N THR A 107 -16.30 22.03 -30.96
CA THR A 107 -17.71 22.31 -30.63
C THR A 107 -18.53 21.04 -30.42
N THR A 108 -18.22 20.00 -31.18
CA THR A 108 -18.65 18.63 -30.88
C THR A 108 -17.52 18.00 -30.08
N ASN A 109 -17.79 17.54 -28.88
CA ASN A 109 -16.73 17.03 -27.99
C ASN A 109 -15.90 15.89 -28.60
N THR A 110 -16.56 15.04 -29.39
CA THR A 110 -15.95 13.89 -30.06
C THR A 110 -15.15 14.24 -31.32
N ASP A 111 -15.19 15.50 -31.78
CA ASP A 111 -14.40 15.95 -32.93
C ASP A 111 -12.97 16.32 -32.49
N PRO A 112 -11.97 16.19 -33.38
CA PRO A 112 -10.61 16.68 -33.15
C PRO A 112 -10.54 18.14 -32.67
N GLY A 113 -9.88 18.37 -31.54
CA GLY A 113 -9.64 19.68 -30.95
C GLY A 113 -8.47 20.42 -31.59
N LYS A 114 -8.03 21.50 -30.95
CA LYS A 114 -6.98 22.39 -31.47
C LYS A 114 -6.01 22.83 -30.40
N ILE A 115 -4.75 23.00 -30.80
CA ILE A 115 -3.79 23.84 -30.07
C ILE A 115 -3.66 25.18 -30.80
N VAL A 116 -3.92 26.26 -30.08
CA VAL A 116 -3.83 27.63 -30.58
C VAL A 116 -2.62 28.32 -29.97
N PHE A 117 -1.79 28.92 -30.81
CA PHE A 117 -0.54 29.56 -30.41
C PHE A 117 -0.64 31.08 -30.49
N TYR A 118 -0.22 31.74 -29.42
CA TYR A 118 -0.08 33.19 -29.32
C TYR A 118 1.30 33.56 -28.78
N THR A 119 1.78 34.76 -29.06
CA THR A 119 2.89 35.35 -28.30
C THR A 119 2.38 35.79 -26.92
N THR A 120 3.28 35.96 -25.94
CA THR A 120 2.92 36.51 -24.61
C THR A 120 2.43 37.96 -24.64
N THR A 121 2.54 38.63 -25.79
CA THR A 121 1.91 39.94 -26.06
C THR A 121 0.48 39.85 -26.61
N GLY A 122 -0.04 38.65 -26.86
CA GLY A 122 -1.39 38.41 -27.37
C GLY A 122 -1.52 38.42 -28.90
N THR A 123 -0.40 38.36 -29.63
CA THR A 123 -0.43 38.24 -31.11
C THR A 123 -0.55 36.78 -31.53
N PHE A 124 -1.52 36.46 -32.40
CA PHE A 124 -1.72 35.12 -32.95
C PHE A 124 -0.49 34.64 -33.74
N VAL A 125 -0.12 33.37 -33.57
CA VAL A 125 1.02 32.72 -34.23
C VAL A 125 0.55 31.65 -35.20
N ALA A 126 -0.17 30.64 -34.70
CA ALA A 126 -0.62 29.50 -35.48
C ALA A 126 -1.79 28.78 -34.79
N VAL A 127 -2.46 27.90 -35.53
CA VAL A 127 -3.42 26.94 -35.00
C VAL A 127 -3.21 25.60 -35.70
N VAL A 128 -3.26 24.51 -34.94
CA VAL A 128 -3.14 23.14 -35.45
C VAL A 128 -4.21 22.25 -34.84
N THR A 129 -4.63 21.23 -35.57
CA THR A 129 -5.60 20.22 -35.12
C THR A 129 -4.87 19.08 -34.42
N VAL A 130 -5.41 18.61 -33.29
CA VAL A 130 -4.90 17.52 -32.44
C VAL A 130 -5.98 16.45 -32.23
N GLY A 131 -5.86 15.58 -31.22
CA GLY A 131 -6.90 14.59 -30.88
C GLY A 131 -8.18 15.23 -30.36
N ALA A 132 -9.22 14.41 -30.12
CA ALA A 132 -10.48 14.86 -29.52
C ALA A 132 -10.31 15.08 -28.00
N GLY A 133 -10.94 16.11 -27.45
CA GLY A 133 -10.81 16.50 -26.03
C GLY A 133 -9.36 16.79 -25.59
N PRO A 134 -8.62 17.75 -26.20
CA PRO A 134 -7.30 18.11 -25.69
C PRO A 134 -7.45 18.78 -24.32
N ASP A 135 -7.20 18.02 -23.25
CA ASP A 135 -7.39 18.45 -21.88
C ASP A 135 -6.18 19.25 -21.40
N MET A 136 -5.02 18.61 -21.30
CA MET A 136 -3.79 19.24 -20.86
C MET A 136 -2.84 19.61 -22.01
N VAL A 137 -2.11 20.73 -21.86
CA VAL A 137 -0.99 21.10 -22.75
C VAL A 137 0.25 21.51 -21.94
N CYS A 138 1.43 21.07 -22.38
CA CYS A 138 2.70 21.48 -21.79
C CYS A 138 3.83 21.64 -22.83
N PHE A 139 4.90 22.33 -22.42
CA PHE A 139 6.15 22.36 -23.18
C PHE A 139 7.14 21.35 -22.62
N THR A 140 7.89 20.72 -23.52
CA THR A 140 9.14 20.04 -23.16
C THR A 140 10.12 21.01 -22.47
N PRO A 141 10.93 20.56 -21.49
CA PRO A 141 11.89 21.43 -20.79
C PRO A 141 12.91 22.12 -21.71
N ASP A 142 13.29 21.55 -22.84
CA ASP A 142 14.15 22.24 -23.82
C ASP A 142 13.38 23.32 -24.65
N GLY A 143 12.05 23.35 -24.57
CA GLY A 143 11.17 24.27 -25.27
C GLY A 143 11.04 24.01 -26.77
N THR A 144 11.47 22.85 -27.27
CA THR A 144 11.45 22.51 -28.70
C THR A 144 10.14 21.86 -29.15
N LYS A 145 9.37 21.30 -28.21
CA LYS A 145 8.07 20.66 -28.47
C LYS A 145 6.99 21.07 -27.49
N VAL A 146 5.76 21.08 -27.98
CA VAL A 146 4.53 21.11 -27.19
C VAL A 146 3.89 19.74 -27.23
N MET A 147 3.39 19.27 -26.08
CA MET A 147 2.64 18.02 -25.97
C MET A 147 1.25 18.30 -25.41
N THR A 148 0.27 17.54 -25.86
CA THR A 148 -1.09 17.59 -25.32
C THR A 148 -1.66 16.18 -25.19
N ALA A 149 -2.33 15.95 -24.07
CA ALA A 149 -3.11 14.76 -23.80
C ALA A 149 -4.52 15.03 -24.32
N ASN A 150 -5.05 14.11 -25.12
CA ASN A 150 -6.37 14.24 -25.71
C ASN A 150 -7.21 13.06 -25.22
N GLU A 151 -8.17 13.33 -24.36
CA GLU A 151 -8.97 12.33 -23.63
C GLU A 151 -9.68 11.37 -24.57
N GLY A 152 -10.31 11.90 -25.62
CA GLY A 152 -11.14 11.10 -26.50
C GLY A 152 -12.51 10.74 -25.90
N GLU A 153 -13.07 11.62 -25.06
CA GLU A 153 -14.37 11.40 -24.41
C GLU A 153 -15.50 11.06 -25.41
N PRO A 154 -16.42 10.14 -25.03
CA PRO A 154 -17.55 9.74 -25.87
C PRO A 154 -18.67 10.79 -25.90
N ASP A 155 -19.58 10.67 -26.87
CA ASP A 155 -20.85 11.39 -26.79
C ASP A 155 -21.76 10.78 -25.70
N ALA A 156 -22.77 11.54 -25.25
CA ALA A 156 -23.63 11.14 -24.13
C ALA A 156 -24.38 9.78 -24.31
N ASN A 157 -24.43 9.24 -25.53
CA ASN A 157 -25.05 7.95 -25.83
C ASN A 157 -24.03 6.86 -26.24
N TYR A 158 -22.72 7.16 -26.20
CA TYR A 158 -21.64 6.27 -26.66
C TYR A 158 -21.84 5.74 -28.09
N VAL A 159 -22.44 6.57 -28.97
CA VAL A 159 -22.56 6.32 -30.40
C VAL A 159 -21.27 6.70 -31.13
N VAL A 160 -20.66 7.81 -30.71
CA VAL A 160 -19.35 8.24 -31.17
C VAL A 160 -18.43 8.26 -29.96
N ASP A 161 -17.41 7.43 -30.01
CA ASP A 161 -16.46 7.20 -28.93
C ASP A 161 -15.05 7.20 -29.56
N PRO A 162 -14.39 8.37 -29.64
CA PRO A 162 -13.09 8.49 -30.27
C PRO A 162 -12.00 7.78 -29.45
N GLU A 163 -10.83 7.58 -30.04
CA GLU A 163 -9.68 7.06 -29.29
C GLU A 163 -8.98 8.18 -28.53
N GLY A 164 -8.66 7.93 -27.26
CA GLY A 164 -7.71 8.73 -26.51
C GLY A 164 -6.33 8.71 -27.16
N SER A 165 -5.64 9.84 -27.11
CA SER A 165 -4.38 10.02 -27.85
C SER A 165 -3.48 11.10 -27.26
N ILE A 166 -2.22 11.11 -27.67
CA ILE A 166 -1.24 12.14 -27.29
C ILE A 166 -0.74 12.81 -28.56
N SER A 167 -0.75 14.14 -28.61
CA SER A 167 -0.22 14.90 -29.74
C SER A 167 1.09 15.61 -29.37
N ILE A 168 2.09 15.47 -30.24
CA ILE A 168 3.42 16.07 -30.11
C ILE A 168 3.62 17.05 -31.26
N ILE A 169 3.94 18.30 -30.94
CA ILE A 169 4.02 19.41 -31.88
C ILE A 169 5.43 20.00 -31.85
N ASP A 170 6.15 19.97 -32.98
CA ASP A 170 7.44 20.64 -33.10
C ASP A 170 7.27 22.17 -33.25
N VAL A 171 7.90 22.94 -32.37
CA VAL A 171 7.78 24.42 -32.31
C VAL A 171 9.09 25.15 -32.61
N THR A 172 10.12 24.46 -33.12
CA THR A 172 11.43 25.07 -33.43
C THR A 172 11.42 25.93 -34.71
N GLY A 173 10.40 25.77 -35.56
CA GLY A 173 10.25 26.47 -36.83
C GLY A 173 8.85 27.07 -37.03
N THR A 174 8.41 27.19 -38.29
CA THR A 174 7.03 27.59 -38.59
C THR A 174 6.05 26.49 -38.15
N ILE A 175 5.21 26.81 -37.17
CA ILE A 175 4.19 25.90 -36.66
C ILE A 175 3.11 25.72 -37.73
N SER A 176 2.85 24.48 -38.12
CA SER A 176 1.79 24.11 -39.06
C SER A 176 1.28 22.70 -38.77
N GLN A 177 0.28 22.22 -39.49
CA GLN A 177 -0.22 20.85 -39.29
C GLN A 177 0.85 19.77 -39.51
N ALA A 178 1.87 20.05 -40.35
CA ALA A 178 2.98 19.12 -40.56
C ALA A 178 3.91 18.99 -39.32
N SER A 179 3.79 19.90 -38.35
CA SER A 179 4.51 19.83 -37.08
C SER A 179 3.90 18.83 -36.09
N VAL A 180 2.66 18.38 -36.32
CA VAL A 180 1.90 17.55 -35.39
C VAL A 180 2.12 16.06 -35.66
N THR A 181 2.34 15.28 -34.62
CA THR A 181 2.25 13.82 -34.62
C THR A 181 1.32 13.39 -33.50
N THR A 182 0.25 12.68 -33.84
CA THR A 182 -0.69 12.13 -32.85
C THR A 182 -0.48 10.62 -32.75
N ILE A 183 -0.37 10.12 -31.53
CA ILE A 183 -0.17 8.70 -31.22
C ILE A 183 -1.32 8.23 -30.33
N GLY A 184 -1.84 7.03 -30.60
CA GLY A 184 -2.96 6.44 -29.86
C GLY A 184 -2.59 5.09 -29.25
N PHE A 185 -3.52 4.51 -28.50
CA PHE A 185 -3.31 3.26 -27.78
C PHE A 185 -3.71 1.99 -28.56
N ASN A 186 -4.48 2.14 -29.65
CA ASN A 186 -4.86 1.00 -30.47
C ASN A 186 -3.70 0.51 -31.37
N GLY A 187 -3.54 -0.81 -31.44
CA GLY A 187 -2.52 -1.45 -32.27
C GLY A 187 -1.10 -1.41 -31.71
N LEU A 188 -0.92 -1.07 -30.42
CA LEU A 188 0.39 -1.12 -29.77
C LEU A 188 0.96 -2.56 -29.74
N PRO A 189 2.30 -2.72 -29.76
CA PRO A 189 2.93 -4.02 -29.63
C PRO A 189 2.51 -4.78 -28.36
N ALA A 190 2.48 -6.12 -28.43
CA ALA A 190 2.17 -6.95 -27.27
C ALA A 190 3.12 -6.68 -26.10
N GLY A 191 2.57 -6.52 -24.89
CA GLY A 191 3.31 -6.22 -23.67
C GLY A 191 3.57 -4.73 -23.41
N VAL A 192 3.17 -3.83 -24.32
CA VAL A 192 3.19 -2.38 -24.04
C VAL A 192 2.10 -2.00 -23.05
N ILE A 193 0.88 -2.48 -23.23
CA ILE A 193 -0.20 -2.34 -22.26
C ILE A 193 -0.14 -3.53 -21.30
N ASP A 194 -0.05 -3.25 -20.00
CA ASP A 194 -0.11 -4.29 -18.97
C ASP A 194 -1.45 -5.05 -19.01
N PRO A 195 -1.46 -6.40 -19.00
CA PRO A 195 -2.69 -7.19 -19.05
C PRO A 195 -3.69 -6.96 -17.90
N ALA A 196 -3.26 -6.33 -16.80
CA ALA A 196 -4.13 -5.92 -15.71
C ALA A 196 -5.05 -4.73 -16.10
N ILE A 197 -4.67 -3.95 -17.11
CA ILE A 197 -5.47 -2.83 -17.62
C ILE A 197 -6.44 -3.38 -18.67
N ARG A 198 -7.74 -3.25 -18.40
CA ARG A 198 -8.80 -3.81 -19.24
C ARG A 198 -9.85 -2.75 -19.50
N ALA A 199 -10.37 -2.74 -20.72
CA ALA A 199 -11.44 -1.83 -21.08
C ALA A 199 -12.73 -2.17 -20.31
N PHE A 200 -13.43 -1.17 -19.79
CA PHE A 200 -14.69 -1.27 -19.08
C PHE A 200 -15.64 -0.16 -19.54
N GLY A 201 -16.87 -0.51 -19.91
CA GLY A 201 -17.81 0.52 -20.35
C GLY A 201 -18.92 -0.02 -21.24
N PRO A 202 -19.86 0.85 -21.65
CA PRO A 202 -20.96 0.48 -22.53
C PRO A 202 -20.42 0.11 -23.92
N ASN A 203 -21.17 -0.74 -24.64
CA ASN A 203 -20.84 -1.16 -26.01
C ASN A 203 -19.52 -1.94 -26.20
N SER A 204 -18.85 -2.36 -25.12
CA SER A 204 -17.57 -3.10 -25.18
C SER A 204 -16.48 -2.32 -25.93
N PRO A 205 -16.02 -1.18 -25.38
CA PRO A 205 -15.08 -0.31 -26.06
C PRO A 205 -13.74 -1.02 -26.32
N THR A 206 -13.01 -0.57 -27.35
CA THR A 206 -11.60 -0.94 -27.48
C THR A 206 -10.79 -0.26 -26.38
N ILE A 207 -9.63 -0.83 -26.03
CA ILE A 207 -8.77 -0.22 -25.01
C ILE A 207 -8.35 1.21 -25.37
N GLY A 208 -8.19 1.53 -26.65
CA GLY A 208 -7.85 2.89 -27.06
C GLY A 208 -9.01 3.89 -26.99
N GLN A 209 -10.26 3.44 -27.03
CA GLN A 209 -11.43 4.28 -26.74
C GLN A 209 -11.57 4.49 -25.23
N ASP A 210 -11.19 3.49 -24.45
CA ASP A 210 -11.44 3.49 -23.01
C ASP A 210 -10.35 4.19 -22.20
N LEU A 211 -9.14 4.33 -22.73
CA LEU A 211 -8.04 5.07 -22.09
C LEU A 211 -8.16 6.56 -22.42
N GLU A 212 -8.41 7.38 -21.40
CA GLU A 212 -8.53 8.85 -21.46
C GLU A 212 -7.26 9.50 -20.86
N PRO A 213 -6.36 10.07 -21.69
CA PRO A 213 -5.17 10.79 -21.22
C PRO A 213 -5.49 12.18 -20.66
N GLU A 214 -5.03 12.45 -19.42
CA GLU A 214 -5.30 13.71 -18.71
C GLU A 214 -4.08 14.64 -18.67
N TYR A 215 -3.08 14.38 -17.82
CA TYR A 215 -1.93 15.26 -17.62
C TYR A 215 -0.60 14.65 -18.06
N ILE A 216 0.34 15.52 -18.45
CA ILE A 216 1.67 15.13 -18.93
C ILE A 216 2.78 15.72 -18.05
N ALA A 217 3.70 14.88 -17.58
CA ALA A 217 4.96 15.29 -16.99
C ALA A 217 6.16 14.86 -17.86
N VAL A 218 7.03 15.81 -18.21
CA VAL A 218 8.19 15.56 -19.07
C VAL A 218 9.47 15.52 -18.24
N SER A 219 10.33 14.52 -18.48
CA SER A 219 11.65 14.38 -17.85
C SER A 219 12.54 15.60 -18.13
N ALA A 220 13.45 15.91 -17.21
CA ALA A 220 14.28 17.12 -17.28
C ALA A 220 15.14 17.20 -18.56
N ASP A 221 15.52 16.06 -19.12
CA ASP A 221 16.29 15.93 -20.37
C ASP A 221 15.42 15.94 -21.65
N SER A 222 14.09 16.10 -21.51
CA SER A 222 13.12 16.13 -22.61
C SER A 222 13.05 14.85 -23.45
N SER A 223 13.50 13.70 -22.92
CA SER A 223 13.44 12.41 -23.65
C SER A 223 12.16 11.61 -23.40
N THR A 224 11.56 11.74 -22.22
CA THR A 224 10.48 10.86 -21.77
C THR A 224 9.33 11.68 -21.20
N ALA A 225 8.10 11.33 -21.55
CA ALA A 225 6.90 11.88 -20.93
C ALA A 225 6.09 10.78 -20.25
N TRP A 226 5.55 11.10 -19.08
CA TRP A 226 4.56 10.30 -18.37
C TRP A 226 3.20 10.96 -18.49
N VAL A 227 2.19 10.17 -18.81
CA VAL A 227 0.83 10.65 -19.07
C VAL A 227 -0.14 9.91 -18.15
N THR A 228 -0.96 10.64 -17.38
CA THR A 228 -1.95 10.03 -16.48
C THR A 228 -3.15 9.49 -17.26
N LEU A 229 -3.71 8.39 -16.74
CA LEU A 229 -4.90 7.68 -17.26
C LEU A 229 -5.80 7.37 -16.06
N GLN A 230 -6.51 8.38 -15.59
CA GLN A 230 -7.09 8.43 -14.24
C GLN A 230 -8.07 7.28 -13.99
N GLU A 231 -9.01 7.06 -14.91
CA GLU A 231 -10.13 6.11 -14.83
C GLU A 231 -9.63 4.66 -14.74
N HIS A 232 -8.42 4.42 -15.23
CA HIS A 232 -7.74 3.13 -15.24
C HIS A 232 -6.71 2.96 -14.14
N SER A 233 -6.52 3.98 -13.28
CA SER A 233 -5.45 4.02 -12.30
C SER A 233 -4.10 3.65 -12.92
N ALA A 234 -3.77 4.29 -14.04
CA ALA A 234 -2.63 3.92 -14.87
C ALA A 234 -1.84 5.16 -15.32
N MET A 235 -0.62 4.91 -15.84
CA MET A 235 0.15 5.91 -16.57
C MET A 235 0.76 5.33 -17.85
N ALA A 236 0.76 6.13 -18.91
CA ALA A 236 1.48 5.84 -20.15
C ALA A 236 2.86 6.49 -20.14
N VAL A 237 3.84 5.80 -20.74
CA VAL A 237 5.21 6.30 -20.93
C VAL A 237 5.46 6.50 -22.40
N VAL A 238 5.88 7.70 -22.78
CA VAL A 238 6.15 8.11 -24.16
C VAL A 238 7.65 8.37 -24.33
N ASP A 239 8.25 7.75 -25.34
CA ASP A 239 9.53 8.19 -25.88
C ASP A 239 9.27 9.34 -26.85
N ILE A 240 9.77 10.52 -26.49
CA ILE A 240 9.50 11.78 -27.22
C ILE A 240 10.28 11.83 -28.54
N ALA A 241 11.45 11.19 -28.59
CA ALA A 241 12.30 11.20 -29.78
C ALA A 241 11.72 10.32 -30.88
N THR A 242 11.28 9.10 -30.53
CA THR A 242 10.64 8.17 -31.47
C THR A 242 9.16 8.44 -31.67
N ARG A 243 8.53 9.23 -30.77
CA ARG A 243 7.11 9.54 -30.75
C ARG A 243 6.29 8.26 -30.65
N THR A 244 6.55 7.47 -29.62
CA THR A 244 5.88 6.17 -29.40
C THR A 244 5.55 5.97 -27.93
N ILE A 245 4.38 5.36 -27.67
CA ILE A 245 4.03 4.84 -26.35
C ILE A 245 4.83 3.55 -26.14
N VAL A 246 5.67 3.51 -25.11
CA VAL A 246 6.59 2.40 -24.82
C VAL A 246 6.11 1.52 -23.66
N ALA A 247 5.23 2.04 -22.81
CA ALA A 247 4.57 1.28 -21.74
C ALA A 247 3.25 1.96 -21.33
N VAL A 248 2.30 1.17 -20.84
CA VAL A 248 1.13 1.62 -20.08
C VAL A 248 1.05 0.74 -18.83
N ARG A 249 1.22 1.35 -17.66
CA ARG A 249 1.47 0.66 -16.39
C ARG A 249 0.33 0.94 -15.39
N PRO A 250 -0.19 -0.08 -14.70
CA PRO A 250 -1.12 0.12 -13.61
C PRO A 250 -0.38 0.68 -12.40
N LEU A 251 -1.04 1.58 -11.66
CA LEU A 251 -0.53 2.18 -10.43
C LEU A 251 -0.85 1.33 -9.20
N GLY A 252 -1.74 0.36 -9.35
CA GLY A 252 -2.22 -0.47 -8.25
C GLY A 252 -3.14 0.31 -7.32
N TYR A 253 -3.09 -0.01 -6.03
CA TYR A 253 -4.04 0.51 -5.05
C TYR A 253 -3.37 0.84 -3.72
N LYS A 254 -3.94 1.82 -3.03
CA LYS A 254 -3.60 2.23 -1.68
C LYS A 254 -4.38 1.41 -0.65
N PRO A 255 -3.74 0.55 0.16
CA PRO A 255 -4.46 -0.23 1.14
C PRO A 255 -4.75 0.62 2.38
N HIS A 256 -5.98 1.13 2.52
CA HIS A 256 -6.35 2.01 3.63
C HIS A 256 -6.35 1.35 5.02
N GLY A 257 -5.91 0.09 5.12
CA GLY A 257 -5.65 -0.63 6.37
C GLY A 257 -4.18 -0.95 6.63
N SER A 258 -3.23 -0.63 5.74
CA SER A 258 -1.85 -1.17 5.80
C SER A 258 -0.78 -0.07 5.83
N GLY A 259 -0.73 0.72 6.91
CA GLY A 259 0.28 1.75 7.15
C GLY A 259 1.49 1.30 7.99
N THR A 260 2.00 2.17 8.85
CA THR A 260 3.10 1.89 9.79
C THR A 260 2.67 0.89 10.85
N ALA A 261 3.40 -0.22 10.97
CA ALA A 261 3.12 -1.27 11.93
C ALA A 261 3.62 -0.90 13.34
N ALA A 262 2.82 -1.19 14.35
CA ALA A 262 3.16 -1.06 15.77
C ALA A 262 2.77 -2.33 16.53
N LEU A 263 3.66 -2.80 17.42
CA LEU A 263 3.48 -4.02 18.19
C LEU A 263 3.01 -3.71 19.62
N THR A 264 2.00 -4.46 20.08
CA THR A 264 1.65 -4.62 21.49
C THR A 264 1.70 -6.11 21.84
N THR A 265 2.36 -6.48 22.93
CA THR A 265 2.47 -7.90 23.35
C THR A 265 1.70 -8.16 24.64
N ALA A 266 1.02 -9.31 24.71
CA ALA A 266 0.37 -9.82 25.91
C ALA A 266 0.91 -11.21 26.25
N THR A 267 1.43 -11.38 27.46
CA THR A 267 2.01 -12.65 27.92
C THR A 267 0.94 -13.49 28.64
N PHE A 268 0.87 -14.77 28.31
CA PHE A 268 0.05 -15.72 29.06
C PHE A 268 0.70 -16.01 30.42
N THR A 269 0.06 -15.58 31.49
CA THR A 269 0.55 -15.77 32.85
C THR A 269 -0.05 -17.01 33.50
N ALA A 270 0.77 -17.77 34.24
CA ALA A 270 0.36 -18.94 35.02
C ALA A 270 -0.35 -20.04 34.19
N PRO A 271 0.31 -20.62 33.18
CA PRO A 271 -0.23 -21.75 32.43
C PRO A 271 -0.56 -22.94 33.37
N PRO A 272 -1.67 -23.67 33.14
CA PRO A 272 -2.03 -24.83 33.93
C PRO A 272 -1.08 -26.02 33.66
N VAL A 273 -0.99 -26.92 34.63
CA VAL A 273 -0.26 -28.20 34.46
C VAL A 273 -1.04 -29.12 33.53
N VAL A 274 -0.39 -29.66 32.50
CA VAL A 274 -0.96 -30.62 31.53
C VAL A 274 -0.64 -32.07 31.85
N GLY A 275 0.39 -32.30 32.66
CA GLY A 275 0.77 -33.60 33.20
C GLY A 275 2.05 -33.52 34.00
N THR A 276 2.45 -34.64 34.61
CA THR A 276 3.63 -34.75 35.46
C THR A 276 4.51 -35.89 34.94
N THR A 277 5.82 -35.67 34.82
CA THR A 277 6.77 -36.69 34.36
C THR A 277 6.88 -37.86 35.34
N ALA A 278 7.47 -38.98 34.89
CA ALA A 278 7.79 -40.12 35.77
C ALA A 278 8.69 -39.74 36.96
N ALA A 279 9.49 -38.67 36.82
CA ALA A 279 10.35 -38.12 37.87
C ALA A 279 9.62 -37.11 38.79
N GLY A 280 8.33 -36.83 38.57
CA GLY A 280 7.53 -35.94 39.41
C GLY A 280 7.60 -34.45 39.04
N GLN A 281 7.99 -34.10 37.80
CA GLN A 281 8.06 -32.70 37.34
C GLN A 281 6.78 -32.34 36.57
N ASP A 282 6.14 -31.24 36.97
CA ASP A 282 4.97 -30.73 36.28
C ASP A 282 5.37 -30.09 34.95
N ILE A 283 4.62 -30.41 33.90
CA ILE A 283 4.72 -29.81 32.57
C ILE A 283 3.56 -28.84 32.41
N LEU A 284 3.88 -27.61 32.01
CA LEU A 284 2.91 -26.54 31.85
C LEU A 284 2.35 -26.53 30.43
N LEU A 285 1.12 -26.08 30.29
CA LEU A 285 0.51 -25.82 28.99
C LEU A 285 1.33 -24.76 28.23
N GLY A 286 1.65 -25.06 26.98
CA GLY A 286 2.38 -24.22 26.05
C GLY A 286 2.32 -24.90 24.69
N GLY A 287 3.32 -24.69 23.84
CA GLY A 287 3.41 -25.47 22.61
C GLY A 287 2.52 -24.95 21.46
N PHE A 288 2.04 -23.71 21.52
CA PHE A 288 0.87 -23.33 20.71
C PHE A 288 1.19 -23.09 19.23
N SER A 289 0.44 -23.78 18.39
CA SER A 289 0.34 -23.59 16.94
C SER A 289 -1.11 -23.28 16.54
N GLY A 290 -1.27 -22.69 15.36
CA GLY A 290 -2.53 -22.18 14.81
C GLY A 290 -3.15 -21.04 15.62
N LEU A 291 -3.78 -20.07 14.95
CA LEU A 291 -4.56 -19.05 15.63
C LEU A 291 -5.84 -18.71 14.88
N TRP A 292 -6.97 -18.83 15.56
CA TRP A 292 -8.28 -18.51 15.01
C TRP A 292 -9.02 -17.50 15.90
N ILE A 293 -9.59 -16.47 15.30
CA ILE A 293 -10.50 -15.54 16.00
C ILE A 293 -11.91 -16.14 15.97
N ASP A 294 -12.39 -16.62 17.12
CA ASP A 294 -13.73 -17.19 17.26
C ASP A 294 -14.80 -16.12 17.38
N SER A 295 -14.52 -15.04 18.12
CA SER A 295 -15.45 -13.91 18.26
C SER A 295 -14.76 -12.62 18.73
N VAL A 296 -15.42 -11.49 18.46
CA VAL A 296 -15.04 -10.17 18.99
C VAL A 296 -16.28 -9.55 19.63
N ASP A 297 -16.18 -9.18 20.91
CA ASP A 297 -17.25 -8.48 21.60
C ASP A 297 -17.34 -7.03 21.09
N ALA A 298 -18.47 -6.69 20.45
CA ALA A 298 -18.64 -5.39 19.79
C ALA A 298 -18.70 -4.18 20.73
N THR A 299 -18.85 -4.39 22.05
CA THR A 299 -18.96 -3.30 23.04
C THR A 299 -17.62 -3.05 23.74
N THR A 300 -16.94 -4.12 24.12
CA THR A 300 -15.72 -4.09 24.93
C THR A 300 -14.45 -4.27 24.10
N GLY A 301 -14.57 -4.79 22.88
CA GLY A 301 -13.44 -5.14 22.01
C GLY A 301 -12.67 -6.38 22.46
N VAL A 302 -13.16 -7.12 23.45
CA VAL A 302 -12.53 -8.39 23.90
C VAL A 302 -12.61 -9.41 22.78
N ILE A 303 -11.48 -10.07 22.50
CA ILE A 303 -11.33 -11.04 21.41
C ILE A 303 -11.22 -12.44 22.02
N THR A 304 -11.98 -13.39 21.48
CA THR A 304 -11.86 -14.81 21.81
C THR A 304 -11.05 -15.51 20.72
N PHE A 305 -9.94 -16.12 21.11
CA PHE A 305 -9.08 -16.90 20.22
C PHE A 305 -9.23 -18.40 20.48
N LEU A 306 -9.00 -19.20 19.45
CA LEU A 306 -8.69 -20.62 19.54
C LEU A 306 -7.26 -20.82 19.04
N ALA A 307 -6.49 -21.58 19.80
CA ALA A 307 -5.18 -22.09 19.40
C ALA A 307 -5.06 -23.51 19.97
N HIS A 308 -4.05 -24.26 19.60
CA HIS A 308 -3.91 -25.63 20.09
C HIS A 308 -2.42 -25.95 20.30
N PRO A 309 -2.03 -26.76 21.30
CA PRO A 309 -0.65 -27.17 21.40
C PRO A 309 -0.29 -28.22 20.34
N ASP A 310 0.95 -28.18 19.89
CA ASP A 310 1.67 -29.20 19.10
C ASP A 310 1.47 -30.64 19.69
N ARG A 311 2.01 -31.68 19.04
CA ARG A 311 2.02 -33.13 19.36
C ARG A 311 2.28 -33.49 20.82
N GLY A 312 2.74 -32.53 21.61
CA GLY A 312 2.90 -32.62 23.04
C GLY A 312 4.34 -32.38 23.45
N PRO A 313 4.58 -32.31 24.76
CA PRO A 313 5.90 -32.00 25.26
C PRO A 313 6.89 -33.13 24.92
N ASN A 314 7.91 -32.79 24.15
CA ASN A 314 8.92 -33.71 23.64
C ASN A 314 10.33 -33.08 23.72
N CYS A 315 11.36 -33.89 23.53
CA CYS A 315 12.76 -33.44 23.47
C CYS A 315 13.31 -33.59 22.05
N GLU A 316 14.44 -32.94 21.77
CA GLU A 316 15.19 -33.15 20.52
C GLU A 316 15.52 -34.65 20.29
N PRO A 317 15.47 -35.13 19.04
CA PRO A 317 15.84 -36.50 18.71
C PRO A 317 17.29 -36.83 19.09
N LEU A 318 17.52 -38.00 19.68
CA LEU A 318 18.83 -38.46 20.14
C LEU A 318 19.02 -39.93 19.79
N ASN A 319 20.27 -40.35 19.56
CA ASN A 319 20.60 -41.78 19.49
C ASN A 319 20.70 -42.35 20.90
N LEU A 320 19.66 -43.02 21.36
CA LEU A 320 19.52 -43.55 22.71
C LEU A 320 19.93 -45.03 22.80
N ASP A 321 19.75 -45.83 21.76
CA ASP A 321 20.06 -47.27 21.82
C ASP A 321 21.41 -47.66 21.18
N GLY A 322 22.07 -46.71 20.51
CA GLY A 322 23.39 -46.87 19.91
C GLY A 322 23.38 -47.39 18.47
N ASP A 323 22.22 -47.52 17.81
CA ASP A 323 22.07 -48.14 16.48
C ASP A 323 22.25 -47.18 15.29
N ALA A 324 22.44 -45.89 15.59
CA ALA A 324 22.57 -44.75 14.66
C ALA A 324 21.26 -44.15 14.14
N ALA A 325 20.10 -44.74 14.45
CA ALA A 325 18.83 -44.06 14.39
C ALA A 325 18.74 -43.00 15.51
N LEU A 326 17.81 -42.06 15.34
CA LEU A 326 17.51 -41.04 16.35
C LEU A 326 16.10 -41.29 16.83
N GLU A 327 15.94 -41.47 18.14
CA GLU A 327 14.65 -41.61 18.79
C GLU A 327 14.21 -40.26 19.35
N ARG A 328 12.91 -39.95 19.24
CA ARG A 328 12.31 -38.76 19.85
C ARG A 328 11.72 -39.09 21.23
N PRO A 329 12.23 -38.48 22.32
CA PRO A 329 11.67 -38.68 23.66
C PRO A 329 10.38 -37.87 23.87
N PHE A 330 9.28 -38.56 24.15
CA PHE A 330 8.02 -37.95 24.57
C PHE A 330 7.98 -37.84 26.09
N VAL A 331 7.91 -36.61 26.60
CA VAL A 331 7.89 -36.32 28.05
C VAL A 331 6.58 -36.79 28.68
N LEU A 332 5.47 -36.61 27.96
CA LEU A 332 4.15 -37.09 28.32
C LEU A 332 3.57 -37.93 27.17
N PRO A 333 3.90 -39.23 27.06
CA PRO A 333 3.43 -40.09 25.96
C PRO A 333 1.90 -40.22 25.88
N ALA A 334 1.20 -40.02 27.01
CA ALA A 334 -0.25 -40.02 27.09
C ALA A 334 -0.87 -38.61 26.91
N TYR A 335 -0.09 -37.63 26.44
CA TYR A 335 -0.60 -36.30 26.18
C TYR A 335 -1.74 -36.36 25.15
N GLN A 336 -2.89 -35.81 25.54
CA GLN A 336 -4.05 -35.70 24.68
C GLN A 336 -4.06 -34.31 24.01
N PRO A 337 -4.01 -34.23 22.67
CA PRO A 337 -4.18 -33.00 21.93
C PRO A 337 -5.49 -32.31 22.26
N ARG A 338 -5.49 -30.98 22.20
CA ARG A 338 -6.61 -30.16 22.69
C ARG A 338 -6.67 -28.80 22.01
N ILE A 339 -7.86 -28.29 21.81
CA ILE A 339 -8.07 -26.89 21.42
C ILE A 339 -8.23 -26.05 22.68
N CYS A 340 -7.49 -24.95 22.77
CA CYS A 340 -7.51 -24.01 23.88
C CYS A 340 -8.22 -22.72 23.46
N THR A 341 -9.12 -22.24 24.32
CA THR A 341 -9.82 -20.97 24.13
C THR A 341 -9.20 -19.90 25.01
N PHE A 342 -8.84 -18.76 24.41
CA PHE A 342 -8.30 -17.60 25.10
C PHE A 342 -9.19 -16.38 24.94
N THR A 343 -9.20 -15.51 25.94
CA THR A 343 -9.73 -14.15 25.80
C THR A 343 -8.58 -13.14 25.89
N TYR A 344 -8.54 -12.19 24.96
CA TYR A 344 -7.66 -11.04 24.99
C TYR A 344 -8.46 -9.75 25.15
N ASN A 345 -8.11 -8.95 26.16
CA ASN A 345 -8.71 -7.64 26.38
C ASN A 345 -7.73 -6.53 25.94
N PRO A 346 -8.01 -5.83 24.82
CA PRO A 346 -7.10 -4.80 24.31
C PRO A 346 -7.02 -3.56 25.22
N ALA A 347 -8.01 -3.31 26.09
CA ALA A 347 -8.00 -2.16 26.99
C ALA A 347 -7.09 -2.38 28.22
N THR A 348 -6.97 -3.63 28.69
CA THR A 348 -6.13 -3.98 29.85
C THR A 348 -4.87 -4.76 29.47
N ASN A 349 -4.71 -5.10 28.19
CA ASN A 349 -3.65 -5.97 27.66
C ASN A 349 -3.61 -7.35 28.36
N ALA A 350 -4.76 -7.87 28.79
CA ALA A 350 -4.84 -9.13 29.52
C ALA A 350 -5.15 -10.30 28.59
N LEU A 351 -4.34 -11.37 28.66
CA LEU A 351 -4.55 -12.63 27.96
C LEU A 351 -4.87 -13.73 28.99
N ALA A 352 -6.00 -14.42 28.83
CA ALA A 352 -6.45 -15.44 29.78
C ALA A 352 -6.98 -16.69 29.07
N LEU A 353 -6.62 -17.87 29.56
CA LEU A 353 -7.20 -19.14 29.13
C LEU A 353 -8.59 -19.30 29.75
N THR A 354 -9.60 -19.54 28.93
CA THR A 354 -11.00 -19.65 29.34
C THR A 354 -11.64 -21.00 29.03
N GLY A 355 -11.01 -21.83 28.18
CA GLY A 355 -11.54 -23.14 27.81
C GLY A 355 -10.48 -24.11 27.28
N GLN A 356 -10.76 -25.41 27.39
CA GLN A 356 -9.98 -26.49 26.80
C GLN A 356 -10.93 -27.58 26.29
N LEU A 357 -10.74 -28.01 25.04
CA LEU A 357 -11.50 -29.06 24.38
C LEU A 357 -10.57 -30.21 23.99
N LEU A 358 -10.70 -31.35 24.67
CA LEU A 358 -9.87 -32.54 24.42
C LEU A 358 -10.29 -33.28 23.14
N LEU A 359 -9.32 -33.57 22.26
CA LEU A 359 -9.56 -34.24 20.99
C LEU A 359 -9.56 -35.77 21.15
N ARG A 360 -10.46 -36.43 20.41
CA ARG A 360 -10.73 -37.87 20.53
C ARG A 360 -10.77 -38.53 19.17
N LYS A 361 -10.40 -39.81 19.12
CA LYS A 361 -10.52 -40.68 17.95
C LYS A 361 -11.99 -40.97 17.63
N PRO A 362 -12.31 -41.49 16.43
CA PRO A 362 -13.69 -41.80 16.05
C PRO A 362 -14.42 -42.78 16.99
N ASP A 363 -13.67 -43.63 17.70
CA ASP A 363 -14.21 -44.56 18.70
C ASP A 363 -14.44 -43.93 20.09
N GLY A 364 -14.13 -42.64 20.25
CA GLY A 364 -14.25 -41.88 21.49
C GLY A 364 -13.05 -42.00 22.43
N SER A 365 -12.04 -42.81 22.12
CA SER A 365 -10.80 -42.88 22.90
C SER A 365 -9.95 -41.61 22.74
N PRO A 366 -9.06 -41.28 23.70
CA PRO A 366 -8.16 -40.14 23.58
C PRO A 366 -7.29 -40.23 22.32
N LEU A 367 -7.24 -39.13 21.57
CA LEU A 367 -6.19 -38.93 20.58
C LEU A 367 -4.85 -38.73 21.31
N THR A 368 -3.74 -39.19 20.72
CA THR A 368 -2.39 -38.90 21.21
C THR A 368 -1.62 -38.10 20.18
N GLY A 369 -0.52 -37.45 20.56
CA GLY A 369 0.42 -36.87 19.59
C GLY A 369 1.57 -37.80 19.21
N LEU A 370 1.41 -39.11 19.43
CA LEU A 370 2.41 -40.09 19.01
C LEU A 370 2.38 -40.27 17.49
N PRO A 371 3.53 -40.59 16.86
CA PRO A 371 3.64 -40.81 15.40
C PRO A 371 2.69 -41.89 14.85
N ASN A 372 2.35 -41.80 13.56
CA ASN A 372 1.37 -42.68 12.92
C ASN A 372 1.91 -44.05 12.54
N VAL A 373 3.07 -44.06 11.90
CA VAL A 373 3.76 -45.25 11.38
C VAL A 373 5.24 -45.15 11.72
N LEU A 374 5.95 -46.28 11.72
CA LEU A 374 7.41 -46.22 11.86
C LEU A 374 8.01 -45.67 10.59
N GLY A 375 9.11 -44.94 10.74
CA GLY A 375 9.98 -44.64 9.61
C GLY A 375 10.41 -45.92 8.90
N GLN A 376 10.28 -45.94 7.57
CA GLN A 376 11.20 -46.73 6.76
C GLN A 376 12.60 -46.09 6.85
N SER A 377 13.67 -46.79 6.48
CA SER A 377 15.07 -46.35 6.69
C SER A 377 15.31 -44.82 6.61
N PRO A 378 16.13 -44.21 7.50
CA PRO A 378 16.35 -42.76 7.54
C PRO A 378 16.65 -42.13 6.18
N GLY A 379 16.06 -40.96 5.91
CA GLY A 379 16.22 -40.25 4.64
C GLY A 379 15.26 -40.68 3.54
N LEU A 380 14.08 -41.17 3.93
CA LEU A 380 12.94 -41.38 3.04
C LEU A 380 11.83 -40.38 3.40
N ALA A 381 11.21 -39.80 2.39
CA ALA A 381 10.28 -38.68 2.48
C ALA A 381 8.90 -39.02 3.09
N ASN A 382 8.74 -40.25 3.61
CA ASN A 382 7.51 -40.77 4.19
C ASN A 382 7.66 -41.23 5.65
N THR A 383 8.74 -40.85 6.33
CA THR A 383 9.09 -41.43 7.64
C THR A 383 8.60 -40.53 8.77
N ASP A 384 7.83 -41.10 9.70
CA ASP A 384 7.60 -40.44 10.99
C ASP A 384 8.74 -40.79 11.94
N GLU A 385 8.78 -40.09 13.07
CA GLU A 385 9.85 -40.21 14.05
C GLU A 385 9.71 -41.48 14.89
N ASP A 386 10.82 -42.04 15.39
CA ASP A 386 10.80 -43.21 16.27
C ASP A 386 10.54 -42.78 17.73
N PRO A 387 9.33 -42.99 18.28
CA PRO A 387 8.98 -42.42 19.58
C PRO A 387 9.50 -43.28 20.73
N CYS A 388 10.03 -42.64 21.77
CA CYS A 388 10.44 -43.31 23.00
C CYS A 388 10.02 -42.53 24.25
N ASP A 389 10.02 -43.20 25.41
CA ASP A 389 9.86 -42.53 26.70
C ASP A 389 11.19 -41.89 27.18
N LEU A 390 11.16 -41.18 28.31
CA LEU A 390 12.35 -40.56 28.92
C LEU A 390 13.43 -41.57 29.41
N PHE A 391 13.20 -42.88 29.29
CA PHE A 391 14.19 -43.91 29.59
C PHE A 391 14.78 -44.52 28.30
N GLY A 392 14.27 -44.13 27.14
CA GLY A 392 14.63 -44.67 25.83
C GLY A 392 13.91 -45.98 25.49
N ASN A 393 12.80 -46.30 26.16
CA ASN A 393 11.97 -47.44 25.76
C ASN A 393 11.09 -47.03 24.58
N PRO A 394 11.01 -47.84 23.50
CA PRO A 394 10.12 -47.58 22.38
C PRO A 394 8.65 -47.47 22.80
N LEU A 395 7.94 -46.51 22.23
CA LEU A 395 6.51 -46.30 22.45
C LEU A 395 5.68 -46.94 21.33
N ALA A 396 4.44 -47.31 21.67
CA ALA A 396 3.49 -47.75 20.67
C ALA A 396 3.04 -46.58 19.80
N LEU A 397 2.97 -46.80 18.50
CA LEU A 397 2.45 -45.82 17.54
C LEU A 397 0.94 -45.64 17.66
N ASP A 398 0.47 -44.48 17.22
CA ASP A 398 -0.94 -44.17 17.10
C ASP A 398 -1.27 -43.88 15.63
N PRO A 399 -1.89 -44.82 14.88
CA PRO A 399 -2.20 -44.63 13.45
C PRO A 399 -3.03 -43.39 13.13
N LEU A 400 -3.73 -42.84 14.11
CA LEU A 400 -4.48 -41.59 14.01
C LEU A 400 -3.89 -40.45 14.85
N GLY A 401 -2.78 -40.68 15.54
CA GLY A 401 -2.08 -39.68 16.37
C GLY A 401 -1.67 -38.47 15.54
N ALA A 402 -1.57 -37.31 16.17
CA ALA A 402 -1.55 -36.08 15.43
C ALA A 402 -0.52 -35.08 15.96
N ASP A 403 0.26 -34.58 15.02
CA ASP A 403 1.22 -33.49 15.15
C ASP A 403 0.60 -32.26 14.51
N LEU A 404 -0.38 -31.71 15.23
CA LEU A 404 -1.32 -30.76 14.67
C LEU A 404 -0.66 -29.38 14.54
N GLU A 405 -1.04 -28.63 13.51
CA GLU A 405 -0.48 -27.29 13.26
C GLU A 405 -1.59 -26.24 13.05
N GLY A 406 -1.76 -25.71 11.84
CA GLY A 406 -2.85 -24.78 11.56
C GLY A 406 -4.24 -25.32 11.97
N LEU A 407 -5.10 -24.41 12.45
CA LEU A 407 -6.50 -24.69 12.84
C LEU A 407 -7.45 -23.64 12.26
N VAL A 408 -8.55 -24.11 11.66
CA VAL A 408 -9.70 -23.28 11.31
C VAL A 408 -11.01 -23.88 11.82
N ARG A 409 -12.02 -23.03 11.99
CA ARG A 409 -13.37 -23.45 12.40
C ARG A 409 -14.39 -23.12 11.31
N THR A 410 -15.15 -24.10 10.87
CA THR A 410 -16.20 -23.93 9.84
C THR A 410 -17.54 -23.54 10.45
N ALA A 411 -18.47 -23.04 9.62
CA ALA A 411 -19.77 -22.52 10.06
C ALA A 411 -20.66 -23.55 10.77
N ASP A 412 -20.47 -24.85 10.50
CA ASP A 412 -21.12 -25.96 11.20
C ASP A 412 -20.56 -26.21 12.61
N GLY A 413 -19.52 -25.46 13.01
CA GLY A 413 -18.83 -25.57 14.28
C GLY A 413 -17.74 -26.64 14.31
N SER A 414 -17.49 -27.35 13.20
CA SER A 414 -16.39 -28.31 13.08
C SER A 414 -15.04 -27.61 13.08
N PHE A 415 -14.01 -28.31 13.56
CA PHE A 415 -12.62 -27.88 13.52
C PHE A 415 -11.90 -28.65 12.42
N TRP A 416 -11.12 -27.93 11.61
CA TRP A 416 -10.24 -28.49 10.60
C TRP A 416 -8.81 -28.16 10.97
N MET A 417 -7.96 -29.17 10.99
CA MET A 417 -6.58 -29.04 11.46
C MET A 417 -5.64 -29.80 10.54
N CYS A 418 -4.49 -29.21 10.22
CA CYS A 418 -3.44 -29.86 9.44
C CYS A 418 -2.37 -30.47 10.34
N ASP A 419 -1.45 -31.23 9.76
CA ASP A 419 -0.51 -32.09 10.50
C ASP A 419 0.89 -32.13 9.84
N GLU A 420 1.93 -32.05 10.68
CA GLU A 420 3.35 -32.00 10.28
C GLU A 420 4.00 -33.41 10.18
N TYR A 421 3.52 -34.42 10.93
CA TYR A 421 3.96 -35.83 10.73
C TYR A 421 3.66 -36.29 9.32
N ARG A 422 2.63 -35.77 8.66
CA ARG A 422 2.45 -35.97 7.21
C ARG A 422 1.40 -35.01 6.72
N PRO A 423 1.51 -34.50 5.47
CA PRO A 423 0.50 -33.64 4.90
C PRO A 423 -0.86 -34.33 4.95
N SER A 424 -1.65 -33.98 5.94
CA SER A 424 -2.92 -34.61 6.24
C SER A 424 -3.84 -33.62 6.92
N LEU A 425 -5.13 -33.90 6.82
CA LEU A 425 -6.17 -32.98 7.24
C LEU A 425 -7.17 -33.73 8.11
N TYR A 426 -7.36 -33.25 9.34
CA TYR A 426 -8.28 -33.79 10.31
C TYR A 426 -9.52 -32.92 10.38
N ARG A 427 -10.68 -33.55 10.54
CA ARG A 427 -11.93 -32.89 10.87
C ARG A 427 -12.44 -33.41 12.21
N PHE A 428 -12.64 -32.51 13.15
CA PHE A 428 -13.29 -32.78 14.42
C PHE A 428 -14.66 -32.10 14.47
N ASP A 429 -15.65 -32.74 15.09
CA ASP A 429 -16.91 -32.06 15.39
C ASP A 429 -16.75 -31.03 16.51
N ALA A 430 -17.81 -30.26 16.79
CA ALA A 430 -17.80 -29.23 17.83
C ALA A 430 -17.52 -29.77 19.25
N THR A 431 -17.56 -31.09 19.46
CA THR A 431 -17.26 -31.75 20.74
C THR A 431 -15.81 -32.26 20.82
N GLY A 432 -15.04 -32.15 19.74
CA GLY A 432 -13.67 -32.66 19.63
C GLY A 432 -13.58 -34.13 19.23
N LEU A 433 -14.65 -34.74 18.70
CA LEU A 433 -14.60 -36.11 18.14
C LEU A 433 -14.14 -36.05 16.69
N MET A 434 -13.10 -36.81 16.34
CA MET A 434 -12.63 -36.93 14.96
C MET A 434 -13.70 -37.60 14.10
N VAL A 435 -14.09 -36.94 13.01
CA VAL A 435 -15.09 -37.41 12.05
C VAL A 435 -14.42 -37.98 10.80
N GLU A 436 -13.40 -37.27 10.29
CA GLU A 436 -12.72 -37.61 9.05
C GLU A 436 -11.22 -37.27 9.16
N ARG A 437 -10.39 -38.04 8.46
CA ARG A 437 -8.97 -37.73 8.22
C ARG A 437 -8.65 -37.98 6.76
N PHE A 438 -7.97 -37.03 6.12
CA PHE A 438 -7.56 -37.09 4.72
C PHE A 438 -6.04 -37.13 4.60
N VAL A 439 -5.53 -38.00 3.74
CA VAL A 439 -4.09 -38.26 3.57
C VAL A 439 -3.71 -38.29 2.08
N PRO A 440 -2.42 -38.28 1.74
CA PRO A 440 -1.97 -38.43 0.36
C PRO A 440 -2.27 -39.83 -0.20
N VAL A 441 -2.51 -39.92 -1.50
CA VAL A 441 -2.67 -41.21 -2.20
C VAL A 441 -1.42 -42.07 -1.99
N GLY A 442 -1.62 -43.33 -1.60
CA GLY A 442 -0.56 -44.27 -1.24
C GLY A 442 -0.20 -44.32 0.25
N ALA A 443 -0.70 -43.40 1.08
CA ALA A 443 -0.41 -43.36 2.51
C ALA A 443 -0.93 -44.59 3.28
N ASN A 444 -1.92 -45.33 2.76
CA ASN A 444 -2.40 -46.55 3.40
C ASN A 444 -1.58 -47.82 3.05
N SER A 445 -0.51 -47.69 2.26
CA SER A 445 0.31 -48.83 1.84
C SER A 445 1.17 -49.46 2.95
N TYR A 446 1.25 -48.81 4.13
CA TYR A 446 2.03 -49.24 5.30
C TYR A 446 1.37 -50.34 6.14
N GLY A 447 0.27 -50.95 5.65
CA GLY A 447 -0.43 -52.03 6.34
C GLY A 447 -1.35 -51.58 7.48
N VAL A 448 -1.55 -50.26 7.64
CA VAL A 448 -2.52 -49.64 8.54
C VAL A 448 -3.33 -48.59 7.77
N THR A 449 -4.62 -48.46 8.10
CA THR A 449 -5.46 -47.41 7.52
C THR A 449 -5.25 -46.11 8.29
N LEU A 450 -4.63 -45.13 7.63
CA LEU A 450 -4.32 -43.81 8.19
C LEU A 450 -5.43 -42.81 7.93
N GLY A 451 -6.17 -42.93 6.83
CA GLY A 451 -7.26 -42.03 6.49
C GLY A 451 -7.77 -42.24 5.07
N THR A 452 -8.66 -41.34 4.63
CA THR A 452 -9.16 -41.30 3.26
C THR A 452 -8.11 -40.65 2.35
N GLU A 453 -7.67 -41.36 1.32
CA GLU A 453 -6.72 -40.82 0.34
C GLU A 453 -7.39 -39.76 -0.54
N ALA A 454 -6.98 -38.50 -0.40
CA ALA A 454 -7.58 -37.37 -1.11
C ALA A 454 -6.56 -36.34 -1.62
N PHE A 455 -5.35 -36.31 -1.07
CA PHE A 455 -4.27 -35.45 -1.56
C PHE A 455 -3.44 -36.17 -2.65
N PRO A 456 -2.89 -35.44 -3.63
CA PRO A 456 -1.96 -36.01 -4.61
C PRO A 456 -0.81 -36.78 -3.95
N ALA A 457 -0.38 -37.88 -4.58
CA ALA A 457 0.67 -38.76 -4.02
C ALA A 457 2.02 -38.05 -3.77
N VAL A 458 2.28 -36.92 -4.44
CA VAL A 458 3.51 -36.13 -4.26
C VAL A 458 3.65 -35.55 -2.85
N TYR A 459 2.54 -35.27 -2.15
CA TYR A 459 2.55 -34.83 -0.76
C TYR A 459 3.05 -35.91 0.21
N ALA A 460 3.11 -37.17 -0.24
CA ALA A 460 3.78 -38.22 0.52
C ALA A 460 5.32 -38.08 0.45
N GLN A 461 5.88 -37.21 -0.39
CA GLN A 461 7.33 -36.98 -0.51
C GLN A 461 7.79 -35.74 0.29
N ARG A 462 7.30 -35.59 1.53
CA ARG A 462 7.71 -34.48 2.41
C ARG A 462 9.12 -34.67 2.98
N ARG A 463 9.75 -33.63 3.51
CA ARG A 463 10.94 -33.82 4.35
C ARG A 463 10.53 -34.38 5.72
N ASP A 464 11.44 -35.05 6.41
CA ASP A 464 11.23 -35.54 7.78
C ASP A 464 10.80 -34.41 8.72
N ASN A 465 9.65 -34.58 9.37
CA ASN A 465 9.02 -33.60 10.25
C ASN A 465 8.76 -32.23 9.57
N ARG A 466 8.15 -32.24 8.38
CA ARG A 466 7.89 -31.06 7.54
C ARG A 466 6.62 -31.23 6.69
N GLY A 467 5.48 -31.51 7.30
CA GLY A 467 4.19 -31.69 6.62
C GLY A 467 3.45 -30.40 6.33
N PHE A 468 2.13 -30.40 6.49
CA PHE A 468 1.34 -29.17 6.39
C PHE A 468 1.49 -28.34 7.67
N GLU A 469 2.00 -27.12 7.53
CA GLU A 469 2.14 -26.17 8.64
C GLU A 469 0.86 -25.36 8.87
N ALA A 470 0.26 -24.90 7.79
CA ALA A 470 -0.81 -23.92 7.90
C ALA A 470 -2.07 -24.37 7.18
N ILE A 471 -3.20 -23.90 7.71
CA ILE A 471 -4.50 -24.05 7.07
C ILE A 471 -5.27 -22.73 7.14
N ALA A 472 -5.78 -22.31 6.00
CA ALA A 472 -6.73 -21.20 5.91
C ALA A 472 -8.05 -21.69 5.32
N VAL A 473 -9.15 -21.02 5.64
CA VAL A 473 -10.48 -21.32 5.09
C VAL A 473 -11.04 -20.12 4.34
N TRP A 474 -11.58 -20.39 3.15
CA TRP A 474 -12.30 -19.42 2.33
C TRP A 474 -13.41 -20.11 1.53
N ASP A 475 -14.66 -19.64 1.63
CA ASP A 475 -15.81 -20.18 0.89
C ASP A 475 -15.89 -21.72 0.86
N ASP A 476 -15.86 -22.33 2.05
CA ASP A 476 -15.85 -23.79 2.24
C ASP A 476 -14.67 -24.53 1.54
N GLN A 477 -13.66 -23.80 1.06
CA GLN A 477 -12.39 -24.31 0.61
C GLN A 477 -11.36 -24.16 1.73
N LEU A 478 -10.55 -25.19 1.90
CA LEU A 478 -9.42 -25.21 2.81
C LEU A 478 -8.14 -25.09 1.99
N PHE A 479 -7.23 -24.24 2.40
CA PHE A 479 -5.94 -24.05 1.76
C PHE A 479 -4.89 -24.58 2.72
N CYS A 480 -4.27 -25.71 2.37
CA CYS A 480 -3.26 -26.37 3.19
C CYS A 480 -1.88 -26.00 2.64
N PHE A 481 -1.02 -25.48 3.49
CA PHE A 481 0.30 -24.98 3.12
C PHE A 481 1.37 -25.94 3.64
N GLU A 482 2.19 -26.45 2.73
CA GLU A 482 3.40 -27.19 3.13
C GLU A 482 4.33 -26.29 3.93
N GLN A 483 4.94 -26.81 4.98
CA GLN A 483 5.87 -26.03 5.78
C GLN A 483 7.14 -25.69 4.99
N SER A 484 7.64 -26.64 4.21
CA SER A 484 8.89 -26.52 3.47
C SER A 484 8.81 -27.24 2.12
N PRO A 485 9.78 -27.03 1.20
CA PRO A 485 9.75 -27.67 -0.10
C PRO A 485 9.77 -29.20 -0.02
N ILE A 486 8.91 -29.82 -0.83
CA ILE A 486 8.78 -31.27 -0.98
C ILE A 486 10.12 -31.88 -1.46
N ASP A 487 10.53 -32.99 -0.86
CA ASP A 487 11.73 -33.73 -1.25
C ASP A 487 11.41 -34.70 -2.40
N ASN A 488 11.18 -34.17 -3.61
CA ASN A 488 10.76 -34.95 -4.77
C ASN A 488 11.71 -34.77 -5.98
N PRO A 489 12.36 -35.84 -6.49
CA PRO A 489 12.27 -37.22 -6.01
C PRO A 489 13.06 -37.43 -4.72
N ASP A 490 12.47 -38.22 -3.83
CA ASP A 490 13.08 -38.66 -2.58
C ASP A 490 14.25 -39.65 -2.82
N VAL A 491 15.46 -39.12 -2.99
CA VAL A 491 16.69 -39.92 -3.09
C VAL A 491 17.81 -39.31 -2.26
N ALA A 492 18.64 -40.17 -1.64
CA ALA A 492 19.66 -39.79 -0.67
C ALA A 492 20.63 -38.66 -1.10
N ASN A 493 20.81 -38.44 -2.41
CA ASN A 493 21.70 -37.40 -2.97
C ASN A 493 20.96 -36.25 -3.67
N ASP A 494 19.65 -36.06 -3.46
CA ASP A 494 18.96 -34.91 -4.06
C ASP A 494 19.21 -33.60 -3.30
N ALA A 495 20.31 -32.94 -3.64
CA ALA A 495 20.61 -31.61 -3.14
C ALA A 495 19.67 -30.54 -3.74
N ASN A 496 19.00 -30.81 -4.85
CA ASN A 496 18.22 -29.79 -5.58
C ASN A 496 16.83 -29.61 -4.97
N SER A 497 16.10 -30.69 -4.67
CA SER A 497 14.83 -30.62 -3.93
C SER A 497 15.04 -30.02 -2.54
N LYS A 498 16.14 -30.40 -1.86
CA LYS A 498 16.53 -29.89 -0.54
C LYS A 498 16.93 -28.40 -0.56
N ALA A 499 17.51 -27.93 -1.65
CA ALA A 499 17.82 -26.51 -1.86
C ALA A 499 16.70 -25.72 -2.55
N SER A 500 15.57 -26.38 -2.86
CA SER A 500 14.43 -25.73 -3.50
C SER A 500 13.86 -24.63 -2.59
N ARG A 501 13.15 -23.70 -3.21
CA ARG A 501 12.36 -22.66 -2.53
C ARG A 501 10.87 -22.82 -2.81
N LEU A 502 10.50 -23.84 -3.58
CA LEU A 502 9.13 -24.09 -4.02
C LEU A 502 8.37 -24.85 -2.93
N VAL A 503 7.39 -24.19 -2.35
CA VAL A 503 6.39 -24.73 -1.43
C VAL A 503 5.07 -24.86 -2.19
N ARG A 504 4.26 -25.86 -1.86
CA ARG A 504 2.94 -26.07 -2.49
C ARG A 504 1.81 -25.66 -1.56
N ILE A 505 0.75 -25.14 -2.17
CA ILE A 505 -0.53 -24.84 -1.51
C ILE A 505 -1.59 -25.74 -2.13
N ALA A 506 -2.21 -26.61 -1.34
CA ALA A 506 -3.31 -27.47 -1.78
C ALA A 506 -4.66 -26.81 -1.48
N LYS A 507 -5.48 -26.56 -2.50
CA LYS A 507 -6.87 -26.11 -2.35
C LYS A 507 -7.78 -27.34 -2.24
N PHE A 508 -8.27 -27.61 -1.04
CA PHE A 508 -9.14 -28.73 -0.70
C PHE A 508 -10.59 -28.27 -0.55
N ASN A 509 -11.49 -28.86 -1.30
CA ASN A 509 -12.91 -28.54 -1.20
C ASN A 509 -13.54 -29.34 -0.05
N SER A 510 -13.97 -28.64 1.00
CA SER A 510 -14.55 -29.24 2.19
C SER A 510 -16.01 -29.70 2.03
N VAL A 511 -16.56 -29.70 0.81
CA VAL A 511 -17.87 -30.31 0.53
C VAL A 511 -17.66 -31.63 -0.21
N THR A 512 -16.86 -31.60 -1.26
CA THR A 512 -16.57 -32.77 -2.12
C THR A 512 -15.48 -33.69 -1.59
N ARG A 513 -14.74 -33.25 -0.55
CA ARG A 513 -13.64 -34.00 0.07
C ARG A 513 -12.49 -34.31 -0.88
N SER A 514 -12.12 -33.35 -1.72
CA SER A 514 -11.09 -33.53 -2.74
C SER A 514 -10.24 -32.27 -2.93
N VAL A 515 -8.98 -32.47 -3.34
CA VAL A 515 -8.13 -31.37 -3.82
C VAL A 515 -8.62 -30.94 -5.20
N VAL A 516 -8.89 -29.66 -5.37
CA VAL A 516 -9.44 -29.07 -6.61
C VAL A 516 -8.47 -28.17 -7.34
N ALA A 517 -7.39 -27.72 -6.69
CA ALA A 517 -6.30 -26.97 -7.30
C ALA A 517 -5.02 -27.06 -6.45
N GLU A 518 -3.88 -26.77 -7.06
CA GLU A 518 -2.58 -26.65 -6.38
C GLU A 518 -1.85 -25.40 -6.87
N TYR A 519 -1.16 -24.68 -5.99
CA TYR A 519 -0.42 -23.47 -6.35
C TYR A 519 1.02 -23.50 -5.88
N ALA A 520 1.90 -22.85 -6.64
CA ALA A 520 3.31 -22.69 -6.34
C ALA A 520 3.55 -21.44 -5.47
N TYR A 521 4.17 -21.62 -4.31
CA TYR A 521 4.67 -20.55 -3.44
C TYR A 521 6.19 -20.57 -3.44
N ILE A 522 6.84 -19.41 -3.63
CA ILE A 522 8.30 -19.31 -3.57
C ILE A 522 8.70 -18.58 -2.28
N LEU A 523 9.38 -19.29 -1.37
CA LEU A 523 10.02 -18.69 -0.18
C LEU A 523 10.99 -17.59 -0.62
N GLU A 524 11.18 -16.49 0.13
CA GLU A 524 12.16 -15.44 -0.24
C GLU A 524 13.61 -15.95 -0.30
N GLY A 525 13.91 -17.03 0.43
CA GLY A 525 15.26 -17.58 0.60
C GLY A 525 16.12 -16.75 1.56
N GLY A 526 17.41 -17.09 1.65
CA GLY A 526 18.30 -16.57 2.70
C GLY A 526 18.30 -17.49 3.91
N ALA A 527 17.97 -16.95 5.09
CA ALA A 527 17.81 -17.74 6.32
C ALA A 527 16.38 -18.29 6.48
N SER A 528 15.37 -17.64 5.89
CA SER A 528 13.98 -18.08 5.85
C SER A 528 13.84 -19.32 4.99
N ASP A 529 13.45 -20.42 5.63
CA ASP A 529 13.45 -21.76 5.05
C ASP A 529 12.13 -22.52 5.26
N LYS A 530 11.14 -21.90 5.93
CA LYS A 530 9.86 -22.51 6.25
C LYS A 530 8.72 -21.50 6.43
N LEU A 531 7.50 -21.99 6.26
CA LEU A 531 6.29 -21.31 6.67
C LEU A 531 6.05 -21.54 8.17
N GLY A 532 5.24 -20.68 8.81
CA GLY A 532 4.87 -20.81 10.23
C GLY A 532 3.37 -20.89 10.48
N ASP A 533 2.55 -20.03 9.86
CA ASP A 533 1.08 -20.14 9.86
C ASP A 533 0.50 -19.30 8.71
N ALA A 534 -0.79 -19.43 8.43
CA ALA A 534 -1.49 -18.70 7.40
C ALA A 534 -2.95 -18.43 7.80
N CYS A 535 -3.46 -17.26 7.44
CA CYS A 535 -4.89 -16.94 7.61
C CYS A 535 -5.45 -16.29 6.35
N ALA A 536 -6.77 -16.41 6.16
CA ALA A 536 -7.45 -15.71 5.07
C ALA A 536 -7.32 -14.19 5.23
N PHE A 537 -7.03 -13.51 4.12
CA PHE A 537 -7.03 -12.05 4.00
C PHE A 537 -8.17 -11.56 3.12
N GLY A 538 -8.47 -12.35 2.08
CA GLY A 538 -9.43 -12.07 1.04
C GLY A 538 -9.63 -13.29 0.14
N PRO A 539 -10.41 -13.17 -0.93
CA PRO A 539 -10.68 -14.27 -1.85
C PRO A 539 -9.43 -14.53 -2.66
N GLY A 540 -8.92 -15.74 -2.55
CA GLY A 540 -7.60 -16.08 -3.07
C GLY A 540 -6.47 -15.26 -2.47
N ARG A 541 -6.68 -14.52 -1.36
CA ARG A 541 -5.64 -13.74 -0.68
C ARG A 541 -5.43 -14.24 0.74
N PHE A 542 -4.18 -14.45 1.13
CA PHE A 542 -3.82 -14.99 2.44
C PHE A 542 -2.68 -14.20 3.06
N LEU A 543 -2.67 -14.07 4.37
CA LEU A 543 -1.46 -13.73 5.11
C LEU A 543 -0.72 -15.02 5.43
N VAL A 544 0.60 -15.04 5.22
CA VAL A 544 1.46 -16.21 5.43
C VAL A 544 2.71 -15.78 6.18
N VAL A 545 3.02 -16.45 7.28
CA VAL A 545 4.28 -16.28 8.00
C VAL A 545 5.38 -17.06 7.28
N GLU A 546 6.42 -16.37 6.85
CA GLU A 546 7.73 -16.96 6.51
C GLU A 546 8.70 -16.72 7.67
N ARG A 547 9.41 -17.78 8.08
CA ARG A 547 10.36 -17.68 9.20
C ARG A 547 11.65 -18.48 8.98
N ASP A 548 12.70 -18.05 9.67
CA ASP A 548 13.90 -18.83 9.96
C ASP A 548 13.88 -19.42 11.39
N SER A 549 14.95 -20.09 11.80
CA SER A 549 15.17 -20.53 13.20
C SER A 549 16.05 -19.56 14.01
N ALA A 550 16.38 -18.39 13.47
CA ALA A 550 17.18 -17.39 14.19
C ALA A 550 16.30 -16.57 15.16
N VAL A 551 16.94 -15.95 16.14
CA VAL A 551 16.32 -15.02 17.10
C VAL A 551 16.94 -13.62 16.99
N GLY A 552 16.24 -12.61 17.51
CA GLY A 552 16.73 -11.23 17.55
C GLY A 552 16.56 -10.46 16.23
N ALA A 553 17.07 -9.23 16.18
CA ALA A 553 16.75 -8.26 15.12
C ALA A 553 17.21 -8.65 13.70
N SER A 554 18.13 -9.61 13.57
CA SER A 554 18.58 -10.14 12.26
C SER A 554 17.79 -11.36 11.79
N SER A 555 16.88 -11.89 12.62
CA SER A 555 16.02 -13.01 12.24
C SER A 555 15.06 -12.60 11.13
N GLN A 556 14.76 -13.55 10.26
CA GLN A 556 13.74 -13.39 9.24
C GLN A 556 12.43 -13.94 9.77
N LYS A 557 11.51 -13.04 10.13
CA LYS A 557 10.16 -13.34 10.59
C LYS A 557 9.22 -12.41 9.85
N ARG A 558 8.67 -12.81 8.71
CA ARG A 558 7.95 -11.90 7.82
C ARG A 558 6.57 -12.43 7.55
N ILE A 559 5.59 -11.54 7.62
CA ILE A 559 4.24 -11.84 7.16
C ILE A 559 4.13 -11.29 5.76
N TYR A 560 3.84 -12.17 4.82
CA TYR A 560 3.52 -11.83 3.45
C TYR A 560 2.03 -11.90 3.22
N GLU A 561 1.51 -10.96 2.46
CA GLU A 561 0.24 -11.12 1.80
C GLU A 561 0.48 -11.80 0.44
N ILE A 562 -0.21 -12.91 0.20
CA ILE A 562 -0.21 -13.59 -1.10
C ILE A 562 -1.54 -13.43 -1.81
N ASP A 563 -1.49 -13.50 -3.13
CA ASP A 563 -2.63 -13.44 -4.04
C ASP A 563 -2.51 -14.55 -5.07
N LEU A 564 -3.54 -15.40 -5.14
CA LEU A 564 -3.66 -16.51 -6.08
C LEU A 564 -4.13 -16.05 -7.47
N ALA A 565 -4.61 -14.82 -7.63
CA ALA A 565 -5.06 -14.31 -8.91
C ALA A 565 -3.92 -14.34 -9.95
N GLY A 566 -4.17 -14.99 -11.08
CA GLY A 566 -3.19 -15.17 -12.16
C GLY A 566 -2.13 -16.25 -11.89
N ALA A 567 -2.12 -16.89 -10.71
CA ALA A 567 -1.24 -18.01 -10.44
C ALA A 567 -1.66 -19.26 -11.24
N THR A 568 -0.68 -20.06 -11.67
CA THR A 568 -0.93 -21.30 -12.40
C THR A 568 -1.44 -22.37 -11.44
N ASP A 569 -2.60 -22.97 -11.76
CA ASP A 569 -3.05 -24.19 -11.10
C ASP A 569 -2.22 -25.40 -11.57
N LEU A 570 -1.36 -25.88 -10.69
CA LEU A 570 -0.44 -26.98 -10.96
C LEU A 570 -1.16 -28.30 -11.29
N SER A 571 -2.41 -28.46 -10.85
CA SER A 571 -3.21 -29.66 -11.13
C SER A 571 -3.63 -29.78 -12.60
N THR A 572 -3.61 -28.66 -13.34
CA THR A 572 -3.94 -28.61 -14.78
C THR A 572 -2.74 -28.91 -15.68
N LEU A 573 -1.54 -29.01 -15.12
CA LEU A 573 -0.31 -29.22 -15.87
C LEU A 573 -0.24 -30.64 -16.45
N SER A 574 0.33 -30.75 -17.65
CA SER A 574 0.64 -32.06 -18.23
C SER A 574 1.67 -32.79 -17.36
N ALA A 575 1.51 -34.10 -17.18
CA ALA A 575 2.51 -34.96 -16.53
C ALA A 575 3.89 -34.93 -17.20
N SER A 576 4.00 -34.37 -18.42
CA SER A 576 5.28 -34.15 -19.11
C SER A 576 6.03 -32.89 -18.65
N ILE A 577 5.38 -31.98 -17.92
CA ILE A 577 6.00 -30.78 -17.37
C ILE A 577 6.79 -31.21 -16.12
N ALA A 578 8.07 -31.45 -16.34
CA ALA A 578 9.02 -31.88 -15.33
C ALA A 578 10.28 -31.00 -15.41
N GLY A 579 10.85 -30.64 -14.26
CA GLY A 579 12.07 -29.85 -14.17
C GLY A 579 13.32 -30.67 -14.47
N PRO A 580 14.51 -30.05 -14.43
CA PRO A 580 15.76 -30.79 -14.50
C PRO A 580 15.81 -31.84 -13.38
N GLY A 581 15.89 -33.13 -13.77
CA GLY A 581 15.84 -34.25 -12.83
C GLY A 581 14.46 -34.88 -12.64
N GLY A 582 13.42 -34.44 -13.37
CA GLY A 582 12.17 -35.17 -13.54
C GLY A 582 10.97 -34.70 -12.71
N THR A 583 11.10 -33.62 -11.93
CA THR A 583 10.05 -33.15 -11.01
C THR A 583 9.96 -31.61 -10.98
N LEU A 584 8.79 -31.08 -10.59
CA LEU A 584 8.58 -29.65 -10.40
C LEU A 584 9.37 -29.12 -9.19
N ASP A 585 9.48 -29.93 -8.14
CA ASP A 585 10.03 -29.54 -6.83
C ASP A 585 11.54 -29.24 -6.86
N ARG A 586 12.23 -29.57 -7.97
CA ARG A 586 13.63 -29.24 -8.24
C ARG A 586 13.82 -27.97 -9.08
N MET A 587 12.76 -27.37 -9.61
CA MET A 587 12.88 -26.22 -10.50
C MET A 587 13.29 -24.97 -9.74
N THR A 588 14.21 -24.19 -10.33
CA THR A 588 14.48 -22.82 -9.88
C THR A 588 13.35 -21.88 -10.34
N PRO A 589 13.20 -20.68 -9.73
CA PRO A 589 12.22 -19.70 -10.20
C PRO A 589 12.33 -19.37 -11.70
N ALA A 590 13.55 -19.30 -12.24
CA ALA A 590 13.77 -19.08 -13.68
C ALA A 590 13.27 -20.25 -14.55
N GLN A 591 13.34 -21.48 -14.03
CA GLN A 591 12.87 -22.67 -14.74
C GLN A 591 11.35 -22.79 -14.69
N LEU A 592 10.72 -22.43 -13.57
CA LEU A 592 9.26 -22.31 -13.49
C LEU A 592 8.73 -21.31 -14.52
N ALA A 593 9.35 -20.13 -14.59
CA ALA A 593 8.99 -19.12 -15.59
C ALA A 593 9.19 -19.62 -17.03
N ALA A 594 10.29 -20.33 -17.32
CA ALA A 594 10.52 -20.93 -18.63
C ALA A 594 9.50 -22.03 -18.99
N ALA A 595 8.93 -22.69 -17.99
CA ALA A 595 7.84 -23.66 -18.14
C ALA A 595 6.45 -23.00 -18.21
N GLY A 596 6.36 -21.67 -18.14
CA GLY A 596 5.09 -20.94 -18.13
C GLY A 596 4.31 -21.06 -16.81
N ILE A 597 4.97 -21.48 -15.73
CA ILE A 597 4.37 -21.60 -14.40
C ILE A 597 4.56 -20.28 -13.67
N VAL A 598 3.44 -19.66 -13.30
CA VAL A 598 3.37 -18.42 -12.54
C VAL A 598 3.07 -18.76 -11.08
N PRO A 599 4.01 -18.56 -10.14
CA PRO A 599 3.76 -18.69 -8.71
C PRO A 599 2.76 -17.65 -8.20
N VAL A 600 2.28 -17.84 -6.97
CA VAL A 600 1.44 -16.84 -6.28
C VAL A 600 2.17 -15.50 -6.18
N ARG A 601 1.44 -14.39 -6.36
CA ARG A 601 1.99 -13.06 -6.15
C ARG A 601 2.15 -12.84 -4.65
N LYS A 602 3.25 -12.22 -4.24
CA LYS A 602 3.62 -12.04 -2.83
C LYS A 602 4.07 -10.61 -2.55
N THR A 603 3.53 -10.00 -1.49
CA THR A 603 3.87 -8.64 -1.03
C THR A 603 4.16 -8.67 0.46
N LEU A 604 5.26 -8.06 0.90
CA LEU A 604 5.57 -7.97 2.33
C LEU A 604 4.51 -7.14 3.06
N LYS A 605 3.83 -7.73 4.05
CA LYS A 605 2.85 -7.03 4.89
C LYS A 605 3.53 -6.40 6.11
N VAL A 606 4.36 -7.17 6.82
CA VAL A 606 5.15 -6.68 7.96
C VAL A 606 6.36 -7.58 8.21
N ASP A 607 7.47 -6.97 8.61
CA ASP A 607 8.62 -7.67 9.18
C ASP A 607 8.50 -7.68 10.71
N LEU A 608 8.23 -8.85 11.29
CA LEU A 608 8.00 -9.05 12.71
C LEU A 608 9.27 -8.80 13.54
N ALA A 609 10.46 -9.00 12.96
CA ALA A 609 11.71 -8.66 13.64
C ALA A 609 11.88 -7.15 13.72
N ALA A 610 11.54 -6.42 12.65
CA ALA A 610 11.63 -4.95 12.61
C ALA A 610 10.66 -4.26 13.60
N VAL A 611 9.47 -4.82 13.82
CA VAL A 611 8.50 -4.29 14.80
C VAL A 611 8.76 -4.77 16.23
N GLY A 612 9.78 -5.61 16.45
CA GLY A 612 10.26 -6.02 17.77
C GLY A 612 9.74 -7.37 18.30
N TYR A 613 8.95 -8.12 17.51
CA TYR A 613 8.42 -9.42 17.94
C TYR A 613 9.49 -10.53 17.97
N ALA A 614 10.64 -10.35 17.30
CA ALA A 614 11.77 -11.27 17.39
C ALA A 614 12.40 -11.40 18.80
N ALA A 615 11.99 -10.56 19.75
CA ALA A 615 12.34 -10.70 21.17
C ALA A 615 11.55 -11.82 21.88
N VAL A 616 10.47 -12.33 21.27
CA VAL A 616 9.61 -13.37 21.84
C VAL A 616 10.20 -14.76 21.65
N GLY A 617 10.78 -15.06 20.47
CA GLY A 617 11.31 -16.38 20.14
C GLY A 617 11.48 -16.57 18.62
N ASP A 618 11.85 -17.77 18.20
CA ASP A 618 12.05 -18.12 16.80
C ASP A 618 10.80 -18.73 16.12
N LYS A 619 9.88 -19.33 16.90
CA LYS A 619 8.68 -20.01 16.39
C LYS A 619 7.44 -19.13 16.42
N VAL A 620 7.10 -18.54 15.27
CA VAL A 620 5.82 -17.83 15.08
C VAL A 620 4.89 -18.78 14.32
N GLU A 621 3.99 -19.41 15.05
CA GLU A 621 3.19 -20.55 14.57
C GLU A 621 1.68 -20.34 14.76
N GLY A 622 1.28 -19.17 15.24
CA GLY A 622 -0.11 -18.70 15.17
C GLY A 622 -0.20 -17.38 14.42
N LEU A 623 -1.14 -17.26 13.48
CA LEU A 623 -1.47 -16.06 12.74
C LEU A 623 -2.99 -15.92 12.58
N ALA A 624 -3.53 -14.77 12.99
CA ALA A 624 -4.93 -14.41 12.73
C ALA A 624 -5.06 -12.95 12.33
N MET A 625 -6.04 -12.64 11.48
CA MET A 625 -6.38 -11.27 11.13
C MET A 625 -7.76 -10.91 11.70
N ARG A 626 -7.85 -9.80 12.42
CA ARG A 626 -9.13 -9.22 12.84
C ARG A 626 -9.73 -8.36 11.75
N ASP A 627 -8.88 -7.52 11.16
CA ASP A 627 -9.19 -6.62 10.07
C ASP A 627 -7.86 -6.21 9.38
N PRO A 628 -7.87 -5.59 8.18
CA PRO A 628 -6.64 -5.27 7.46
C PRO A 628 -5.63 -4.40 8.20
N SER A 629 -6.07 -3.70 9.26
CA SER A 629 -5.26 -2.85 10.13
C SER A 629 -4.88 -3.49 11.46
N THR A 630 -5.31 -4.72 11.74
CA THR A 630 -4.97 -5.42 12.98
C THR A 630 -4.80 -6.93 12.75
N ILE A 631 -3.57 -7.39 12.93
CA ILE A 631 -3.19 -8.80 12.87
C ILE A 631 -2.66 -9.27 14.22
N PHE A 632 -2.76 -10.56 14.47
CA PHE A 632 -2.32 -11.22 15.68
C PHE A 632 -1.36 -12.34 15.33
N VAL A 633 -0.30 -12.46 16.13
CA VAL A 633 0.66 -13.57 16.07
C VAL A 633 0.80 -14.23 17.43
N LEU A 634 1.04 -15.53 17.45
CA LEU A 634 1.30 -16.31 18.66
C LEU A 634 2.58 -17.12 18.45
N ASN A 635 3.39 -17.23 19.49
CA ASN A 635 4.57 -18.08 19.45
C ASN A 635 4.30 -19.46 20.05
N ASP A 636 4.93 -20.45 19.44
CA ASP A 636 5.22 -21.70 20.12
C ASP A 636 6.37 -21.45 21.12
N ASN A 637 6.22 -22.01 22.31
CA ASN A 637 7.20 -21.92 23.38
C ASN A 637 7.69 -23.30 23.86
N ASP A 638 7.45 -24.36 23.08
CA ASP A 638 7.89 -25.73 23.32
C ASP A 638 7.47 -26.27 24.69
N PHE A 639 6.29 -25.91 25.21
CA PHE A 639 5.87 -26.25 26.59
C PHE A 639 6.87 -25.78 27.67
N GLN A 640 7.68 -24.76 27.36
CA GLN A 640 8.81 -24.26 28.16
C GLN A 640 9.99 -25.23 28.28
N LEU A 641 10.05 -26.24 27.41
CA LEU A 641 11.08 -27.27 27.38
C LEU A 641 12.23 -26.85 26.47
N GLN A 642 13.42 -26.62 27.05
CA GLN A 642 14.69 -26.55 26.31
C GLN A 642 15.82 -27.09 27.20
N GLY A 643 15.68 -28.35 27.61
CA GLY A 643 16.64 -29.00 28.51
C GLY A 643 16.95 -30.43 28.08
N THR A 644 18.15 -30.91 28.41
CA THR A 644 18.49 -32.35 28.35
C THR A 644 17.77 -33.11 29.46
N PHE A 645 17.62 -34.43 29.33
CA PHE A 645 17.07 -35.29 30.37
C PHE A 645 18.08 -36.37 30.80
N ASP A 646 17.96 -36.83 32.04
CA ASP A 646 18.69 -38.00 32.53
C ASP A 646 17.85 -39.25 32.29
N ARG A 647 18.33 -40.11 31.40
CA ARG A 647 17.68 -41.38 31.01
C ARG A 647 17.55 -42.39 32.14
N THR A 648 18.35 -42.27 33.20
CA THR A 648 18.30 -43.19 34.34
C THR A 648 17.15 -42.82 35.27
N THR A 649 16.91 -41.52 35.45
CA THR A 649 15.98 -40.99 36.42
C THR A 649 14.70 -40.44 35.80
N GLY A 650 14.68 -40.20 34.49
CA GLY A 650 13.62 -39.49 33.79
C GLY A 650 13.54 -38.00 34.14
N LEU A 651 14.59 -37.44 34.77
CA LEU A 651 14.62 -36.07 35.24
C LEU A 651 14.97 -35.11 34.09
N LEU A 652 14.11 -34.14 33.83
CA LEU A 652 14.37 -33.03 32.91
C LEU A 652 15.26 -31.99 33.60
N THR A 653 16.28 -31.51 32.90
CA THR A 653 17.03 -30.33 33.34
C THR A 653 16.14 -29.09 33.26
N SER A 654 16.24 -28.23 34.27
CA SER A 654 15.48 -26.98 34.30
C SER A 654 15.93 -26.07 33.16
N ASN A 655 15.00 -25.60 32.33
CA ASN A 655 15.26 -24.57 31.36
C ASN A 655 15.61 -23.25 32.10
N PRO A 656 16.84 -22.72 31.97
CA PRO A 656 17.24 -21.50 32.67
C PRO A 656 16.60 -20.23 32.07
N SER A 657 15.95 -20.32 30.90
CA SER A 657 15.32 -19.20 30.20
C SER A 657 14.07 -19.65 29.43
N PRO A 658 13.02 -20.10 30.12
CA PRO A 658 11.81 -20.60 29.46
C PRO A 658 11.09 -19.49 28.69
N ALA A 659 10.82 -19.74 27.42
CA ALA A 659 9.98 -18.87 26.60
C ALA A 659 8.54 -18.87 27.14
N SER A 660 7.94 -17.69 27.26
CA SER A 660 6.51 -17.59 27.58
C SER A 660 5.69 -17.65 26.31
N THR A 661 4.42 -18.06 26.41
CA THR A 661 3.45 -17.83 25.33
C THR A 661 3.09 -16.35 25.32
N VAL A 662 3.29 -15.69 24.19
CA VAL A 662 3.09 -14.26 23.99
C VAL A 662 2.25 -14.03 22.73
N LEU A 663 1.09 -13.43 22.91
CA LEU A 663 0.27 -12.91 21.81
C LEU A 663 0.83 -11.55 21.39
N GLY A 664 1.21 -11.39 20.13
CA GLY A 664 1.54 -10.11 19.52
C GLY A 664 0.35 -9.55 18.77
N MET A 665 -0.09 -8.35 19.10
CA MET A 665 -1.04 -7.56 18.30
C MET A 665 -0.27 -6.54 17.49
N ILE A 666 -0.30 -6.64 16.17
CA ILE A 666 0.26 -5.66 15.26
C ILE A 666 -0.87 -4.81 14.70
N THR A 667 -0.80 -3.50 14.96
CA THR A 667 -1.73 -2.50 14.40
C THR A 667 -1.03 -1.66 13.35
N PHE A 668 -1.76 -1.24 12.32
CA PHE A 668 -1.24 -0.40 11.26
C PHE A 668 -1.88 1.00 11.28
N SER A 669 -1.07 2.07 11.15
CA SER A 669 -1.54 3.47 11.20
C SER A 669 -0.89 4.36 10.13
N GLY A 670 -1.42 5.57 9.90
CA GLY A 670 -0.85 6.52 8.94
C GLY A 670 -1.28 6.26 7.49
N ASN A 671 -2.24 5.37 7.27
CA ASN A 671 -2.80 5.08 5.95
C ASN A 671 -4.32 4.92 6.00
N GLY A 672 -5.01 5.57 6.96
CA GLY A 672 -6.45 5.46 7.10
C GLY A 672 -7.26 6.23 6.05
N LEU A 673 -8.58 6.23 6.23
CA LEU A 673 -9.47 7.26 5.69
C LEU A 673 -10.65 7.52 6.66
N ASP A 674 -11.32 8.64 6.50
CA ASP A 674 -12.71 8.81 6.95
C ASP A 674 -13.70 8.50 5.79
N PRO A 675 -14.48 7.40 5.88
CA PRO A 675 -15.39 6.97 4.84
C PRO A 675 -16.85 7.44 5.04
N SER A 676 -17.18 8.09 6.16
CA SER A 676 -18.58 8.32 6.55
C SER A 676 -18.89 9.80 6.72
N ASP A 677 -20.05 10.20 6.20
CA ASP A 677 -20.66 11.50 6.48
C ASP A 677 -21.83 11.39 7.49
N GLN A 678 -21.89 10.29 8.26
CA GLN A 678 -23.02 9.95 9.15
C GLN A 678 -22.60 9.46 10.55
N ASP A 679 -21.33 9.56 10.91
CA ASP A 679 -20.80 9.14 12.22
C ASP A 679 -20.61 10.31 13.20
N SER A 680 -20.76 11.54 12.70
CA SER A 680 -20.55 12.78 13.43
C SER A 680 -19.13 12.98 13.98
N ALA A 681 -18.10 12.37 13.37
CA ALA A 681 -16.71 12.47 13.81
C ALA A 681 -15.72 12.50 12.63
N ASN A 682 -14.55 13.12 12.84
CA ASN A 682 -13.43 13.05 11.88
C ASN A 682 -12.69 11.72 12.08
N ALA A 683 -13.32 10.60 11.70
CA ALA A 683 -12.94 9.24 12.10
C ALA A 683 -11.89 8.59 11.18
N ILE A 684 -10.76 9.25 10.98
CA ILE A 684 -9.67 8.74 10.14
C ILE A 684 -9.03 7.52 10.80
N ARG A 685 -9.16 6.34 10.17
CA ARG A 685 -8.60 5.08 10.67
C ARG A 685 -8.45 4.03 9.58
N GLY A 686 -7.86 2.90 9.94
CA GLY A 686 -7.74 1.73 9.08
C GLY A 686 -9.09 1.14 8.68
N TRP A 687 -9.26 0.82 7.39
CA TRP A 687 -10.45 0.15 6.86
C TRP A 687 -10.08 -0.96 5.86
N PRO A 688 -10.94 -1.97 5.66
CA PRO A 688 -10.77 -2.97 4.60
C PRO A 688 -11.18 -2.40 3.24
N VAL A 689 -10.53 -1.31 2.85
CA VAL A 689 -10.79 -0.54 1.63
C VAL A 689 -9.47 -0.31 0.94
N ASP A 690 -9.45 -0.49 -0.37
CA ASP A 690 -8.36 -0.08 -1.22
C ASP A 690 -8.75 1.21 -1.96
N GLY A 691 -7.89 2.22 -1.95
CA GLY A 691 -8.06 3.44 -2.74
C GLY A 691 -7.39 3.28 -4.10
N ALA A 692 -8.12 3.55 -5.18
CA ALA A 692 -7.55 3.54 -6.52
C ALA A 692 -6.60 4.73 -6.70
N TYR A 693 -5.37 4.49 -7.16
CA TYR A 693 -4.45 5.57 -7.53
C TYR A 693 -4.89 6.18 -8.84
N MET A 694 -5.72 7.21 -8.74
CA MET A 694 -6.40 7.87 -9.84
C MET A 694 -5.86 9.29 -9.95
N PRO A 695 -4.72 9.48 -10.66
CA PRO A 695 -4.04 10.75 -10.69
C PRO A 695 -4.66 11.68 -11.72
N ASP A 696 -5.10 12.86 -11.26
CA ASP A 696 -5.51 13.95 -12.13
C ASP A 696 -4.24 14.65 -12.66
N ALA A 697 -3.52 15.38 -11.79
CA ALA A 697 -2.25 16.01 -12.15
C ALA A 697 -0.98 15.17 -11.88
N ILE A 698 0.07 15.47 -12.65
CA ILE A 698 1.43 14.92 -12.50
C ILE A 698 2.51 16.00 -12.69
N ALA A 699 3.60 15.92 -11.93
CA ALA A 699 4.79 16.74 -12.13
C ALA A 699 6.08 15.91 -12.03
N ALA A 700 7.10 16.26 -12.84
CA ALA A 700 8.41 15.62 -12.83
C ALA A 700 9.43 16.47 -12.05
N PHE A 701 10.29 15.81 -11.26
CA PHE A 701 11.41 16.45 -10.59
C PHE A 701 12.63 15.53 -10.55
N ARG A 702 13.80 16.09 -10.22
CA ARG A 702 15.05 15.34 -10.13
C ARG A 702 15.62 15.45 -8.72
N SER A 703 15.93 14.32 -8.10
CA SER A 703 16.67 14.28 -6.83
C SER A 703 17.85 13.31 -6.96
N SER A 704 19.01 13.71 -6.44
CA SER A 704 20.23 12.89 -6.48
C SER A 704 20.59 12.33 -7.87
N GLY A 705 20.28 13.09 -8.93
CA GLY A 705 20.55 12.70 -10.31
C GLY A 705 19.57 11.69 -10.92
N GLN A 706 18.49 11.32 -10.23
CA GLN A 706 17.42 10.44 -10.72
C GLN A 706 16.13 11.21 -10.94
N ASP A 707 15.36 10.82 -11.95
CA ASP A 707 14.05 11.41 -12.24
C ASP A 707 12.95 10.72 -11.43
N TYR A 708 12.05 11.54 -10.89
CA TYR A 708 10.90 11.15 -10.10
C TYR A 708 9.66 11.89 -10.60
N TYR A 709 8.50 11.31 -10.33
CA TYR A 709 7.21 11.87 -10.68
C TYR A 709 6.35 11.93 -9.44
N VAL A 710 5.59 13.02 -9.27
CA VAL A 710 4.60 13.14 -8.21
C VAL A 710 3.22 13.27 -8.82
N THR A 711 2.24 12.54 -8.29
CA THR A 711 0.85 12.59 -8.72
C THR A 711 -0.07 13.09 -7.61
N ALA A 712 -1.14 13.77 -8.00
CA ALA A 712 -2.26 14.15 -7.13
C ALA A 712 -3.44 13.20 -7.39
N ASN A 713 -3.79 12.36 -6.42
CA ASN A 713 -4.72 11.25 -6.64
C ASN A 713 -6.15 11.63 -6.23
N GLU A 714 -6.82 12.39 -7.10
CA GLU A 714 -8.15 12.93 -6.88
C GLU A 714 -9.21 11.81 -6.82
N GLY A 715 -9.39 11.06 -7.91
CA GLY A 715 -10.34 9.95 -7.96
C GLY A 715 -11.58 10.17 -8.78
N ASP A 716 -11.53 10.88 -9.90
CA ASP A 716 -12.75 11.16 -10.64
C ASP A 716 -13.42 9.93 -11.26
N ALA A 717 -14.75 9.95 -11.31
CA ALA A 717 -15.54 8.79 -11.71
C ALA A 717 -16.02 8.93 -13.15
N ARG A 718 -15.98 7.84 -13.93
CA ARG A 718 -16.56 7.83 -15.28
C ARG A 718 -18.10 7.78 -15.21
N GLU A 719 -18.75 8.91 -15.47
CA GLU A 719 -20.21 9.08 -15.39
C GLU A 719 -20.80 9.76 -16.64
N TRP A 720 -20.57 9.19 -17.83
CA TRP A 720 -21.14 9.73 -19.08
C TRP A 720 -22.55 9.22 -19.39
N GLY A 721 -23.50 10.15 -19.57
CA GLY A 721 -24.86 9.86 -20.03
C GLY A 721 -25.64 8.97 -19.06
N SER A 722 -25.84 7.70 -19.43
CA SER A 722 -26.51 6.71 -18.57
C SER A 722 -25.56 5.74 -17.88
N PHE A 723 -24.28 5.78 -18.24
CA PHE A 723 -23.26 4.96 -17.62
C PHE A 723 -22.83 5.59 -16.29
N VAL A 724 -22.78 4.78 -15.23
CA VAL A 724 -22.36 5.18 -13.90
C VAL A 724 -21.46 4.09 -13.37
N ASP A 725 -20.18 4.37 -13.31
CA ASP A 725 -19.15 3.45 -12.81
C ASP A 725 -19.25 3.22 -11.28
N GLY A 726 -19.75 4.23 -10.54
CA GLY A 726 -19.81 4.20 -9.09
C GLY A 726 -21.04 3.52 -8.47
N THR A 727 -20.86 2.89 -7.31
CA THR A 727 -21.91 2.43 -6.38
C THR A 727 -21.56 2.79 -4.94
N THR A 728 -22.34 2.34 -3.96
CA THR A 728 -21.98 2.42 -2.53
C THR A 728 -21.85 1.05 -1.89
N VAL A 729 -21.07 0.95 -0.81
CA VAL A 729 -20.89 -0.30 -0.05
C VAL A 729 -22.22 -0.85 0.48
N SER A 730 -23.18 0.00 0.83
CA SER A 730 -24.52 -0.43 1.24
C SER A 730 -25.34 -1.01 0.08
N ALA A 731 -25.04 -0.69 -1.17
CA ALA A 731 -25.78 -1.13 -2.35
C ALA A 731 -25.30 -2.47 -2.91
N VAL A 732 -24.10 -2.92 -2.53
CA VAL A 732 -23.53 -4.20 -2.94
C VAL A 732 -23.69 -5.27 -1.87
N THR A 733 -23.62 -6.53 -2.28
CA THR A 733 -23.38 -7.64 -1.36
C THR A 733 -21.88 -7.71 -1.14
N LEU A 734 -21.42 -7.73 0.12
CA LEU A 734 -20.03 -8.03 0.43
C LEU A 734 -19.91 -9.52 0.72
N ASP A 735 -18.87 -10.16 0.21
CA ASP A 735 -18.59 -11.56 0.52
C ASP A 735 -18.42 -11.75 2.04
N LYS A 736 -18.97 -12.85 2.54
CA LYS A 736 -19.02 -13.18 3.97
C LYS A 736 -17.69 -13.71 4.51
N HIS A 737 -16.83 -14.24 3.65
CA HIS A 737 -15.53 -14.79 3.99
C HIS A 737 -14.44 -13.70 3.95
N VAL A 738 -14.55 -12.67 3.09
CA VAL A 738 -13.65 -11.50 3.06
C VAL A 738 -13.89 -10.58 4.21
N PHE A 739 -15.17 -10.26 4.43
CA PHE A 739 -15.59 -9.18 5.30
C PHE A 739 -16.33 -9.79 6.48
N PRO A 740 -15.62 -10.46 7.43
CA PRO A 740 -16.24 -10.88 8.68
C PRO A 740 -16.79 -9.63 9.38
N GLY A 741 -18.10 -9.61 9.64
CA GLY A 741 -18.79 -8.42 10.13
C GLY A 741 -19.32 -7.46 9.05
N ARG A 742 -19.45 -7.89 7.78
CA ARG A 742 -20.03 -7.12 6.65
C ARG A 742 -21.31 -6.33 6.98
N THR A 743 -22.21 -6.86 7.81
CA THR A 743 -23.43 -6.14 8.23
C THR A 743 -23.09 -4.86 9.01
N TRP A 744 -22.05 -4.91 9.84
CA TRP A 744 -21.53 -3.74 10.56
C TRP A 744 -20.83 -2.78 9.59
N LEU A 745 -19.98 -3.30 8.69
CA LEU A 745 -19.25 -2.50 7.69
C LEU A 745 -20.20 -1.71 6.77
N ARG A 746 -21.27 -2.34 6.28
CA ARG A 746 -22.29 -1.72 5.40
C ARG A 746 -23.18 -0.68 6.09
N GLY A 747 -23.02 -0.42 7.38
CA GLY A 747 -23.75 0.64 8.08
C GLY A 747 -23.34 2.03 7.59
N ASN A 748 -24.30 2.95 7.45
CA ASN A 748 -24.05 4.29 6.91
C ASN A 748 -23.07 5.13 7.74
N ALA A 749 -23.02 4.93 9.06
CA ALA A 749 -22.04 5.54 9.97
C ALA A 749 -20.64 4.86 9.91
N ARG A 750 -20.39 4.02 8.89
CA ARG A 750 -19.13 3.32 8.61
C ARG A 750 -18.88 3.40 7.10
N LEU A 751 -18.78 2.27 6.40
CA LEU A 751 -18.51 2.25 4.96
C LEU A 751 -19.76 2.41 4.10
N GLY A 752 -20.98 2.24 4.65
CA GLY A 752 -22.20 2.07 3.87
C GLY A 752 -22.42 3.09 2.74
N ARG A 753 -22.07 4.36 2.98
CA ARG A 753 -22.24 5.45 2.00
C ARG A 753 -21.01 5.76 1.15
N LEU A 754 -19.87 5.12 1.44
CA LEU A 754 -18.62 5.27 0.71
C LEU A 754 -18.87 4.92 -0.77
N GLN A 755 -18.47 5.83 -1.66
CA GLN A 755 -18.51 5.61 -3.10
C GLN A 755 -17.37 4.69 -3.53
N ILE A 756 -17.72 3.67 -4.30
CA ILE A 756 -16.81 2.59 -4.70
C ILE A 756 -17.01 2.23 -6.17
N ARG A 757 -15.97 1.67 -6.77
CA ARG A 757 -15.94 1.16 -8.15
C ARG A 757 -16.75 -0.14 -8.27
N LYS A 758 -17.64 -0.24 -9.27
CA LYS A 758 -18.46 -1.44 -9.48
C LYS A 758 -17.69 -2.59 -10.11
N ASP A 759 -16.80 -2.27 -11.04
CA ASP A 759 -16.06 -3.17 -11.92
C ASP A 759 -14.89 -3.89 -11.22
N LEU A 760 -14.45 -3.38 -10.06
CA LEU A 760 -13.28 -3.88 -9.34
C LEU A 760 -13.60 -4.69 -8.08
N GLY A 761 -14.88 -4.87 -7.80
CA GLY A 761 -15.37 -5.43 -6.53
C GLY A 761 -15.51 -6.94 -6.50
N ASP A 762 -15.95 -7.55 -7.60
CA ASP A 762 -16.26 -8.98 -7.76
C ASP A 762 -15.12 -9.64 -8.56
N LEU A 763 -14.21 -10.36 -7.87
CA LEU A 763 -12.98 -10.89 -8.46
C LEU A 763 -13.18 -12.31 -9.01
N ASP A 764 -14.12 -13.08 -8.47
CA ASP A 764 -14.40 -14.46 -8.90
C ASP A 764 -15.68 -14.63 -9.73
N GLY A 765 -16.48 -13.58 -9.87
CA GLY A 765 -17.65 -13.50 -10.75
C GLY A 765 -18.93 -14.10 -10.17
N ASP A 766 -19.02 -14.28 -8.86
CA ASP A 766 -20.16 -14.89 -8.19
C ASP A 766 -21.30 -13.89 -7.85
N GLY A 767 -21.06 -12.60 -8.05
CA GLY A 767 -22.02 -11.52 -7.86
C GLY A 767 -22.00 -10.84 -6.49
N ASP A 768 -21.08 -11.20 -5.60
CA ASP A 768 -20.75 -10.40 -4.43
C ASP A 768 -19.36 -9.75 -4.51
N PHE A 769 -19.08 -8.84 -3.56
CA PHE A 769 -17.86 -8.06 -3.56
C PHE A 769 -16.84 -8.72 -2.66
N ASP A 770 -15.77 -9.15 -3.30
CA ASP A 770 -14.50 -9.66 -2.83
C ASP A 770 -13.56 -8.56 -2.31
N ARG A 771 -13.80 -7.34 -2.78
CA ARG A 771 -12.94 -6.18 -2.55
C ARG A 771 -13.76 -4.90 -2.52
N ILE A 772 -13.37 -3.96 -1.66
CA ILE A 772 -13.92 -2.61 -1.67
C ILE A 772 -12.88 -1.67 -2.25
N VAL A 773 -13.13 -1.11 -3.43
CA VAL A 773 -12.23 -0.13 -4.06
C VAL A 773 -12.89 1.25 -4.08
N SER A 774 -12.38 2.19 -3.29
CA SER A 774 -12.83 3.58 -3.32
C SER A 774 -12.16 4.37 -4.43
N TYR A 775 -12.85 5.42 -4.86
CA TYR A 775 -12.31 6.43 -5.76
C TYR A 775 -11.20 7.24 -5.08
N GLY A 776 -10.09 7.43 -5.80
CA GLY A 776 -8.97 8.26 -5.37
C GLY A 776 -8.08 7.65 -4.29
N GLY A 777 -6.82 8.10 -4.28
CA GLY A 777 -5.85 7.78 -3.23
C GLY A 777 -5.90 8.75 -2.05
N ARG A 778 -6.68 9.84 -2.17
CA ARG A 778 -6.86 10.91 -1.17
C ARG A 778 -5.56 11.60 -0.73
N GLY A 779 -4.52 11.52 -1.56
CA GLY A 779 -3.19 12.01 -1.23
C GLY A 779 -2.29 12.19 -2.43
N PHE A 780 -1.03 12.49 -2.16
CA PHE A 780 0.03 12.62 -3.15
C PHE A 780 0.92 11.37 -3.14
N THR A 781 1.41 10.96 -4.31
CA THR A 781 2.27 9.77 -4.44
C THR A 781 3.49 10.10 -5.29
N ILE A 782 4.67 9.65 -4.85
CA ILE A 782 5.93 9.78 -5.59
C ILE A 782 6.27 8.44 -6.24
N TRP A 783 6.63 8.49 -7.51
CA TRP A 783 6.99 7.38 -8.38
C TRP A 783 8.43 7.55 -8.88
N ALA A 784 9.15 6.44 -9.02
CA ALA A 784 10.44 6.42 -9.70
C ALA A 784 10.25 6.35 -11.22
N ALA A 785 11.31 6.63 -11.98
CA ALA A 785 11.29 6.58 -13.44
C ALA A 785 11.01 5.20 -14.06
N ASP A 786 10.99 4.12 -13.27
CA ASP A 786 10.55 2.79 -13.73
C ASP A 786 9.05 2.52 -13.48
N GLY A 787 8.35 3.46 -12.85
CA GLY A 787 6.94 3.34 -12.46
C GLY A 787 6.71 2.71 -11.08
N SER A 788 7.77 2.38 -10.33
CA SER A 788 7.62 1.88 -8.96
C SER A 788 7.25 3.00 -7.99
N ARG A 789 6.36 2.70 -7.03
CA ARG A 789 5.98 3.64 -5.97
C ARG A 789 7.13 3.82 -4.98
N VAL A 790 7.55 5.06 -4.78
CA VAL A 790 8.63 5.44 -3.85
C VAL A 790 8.06 5.89 -2.51
N TRP A 791 6.99 6.68 -2.52
CA TRP A 791 6.36 7.20 -1.31
C TRP A 791 4.88 7.51 -1.55
N ASP A 792 4.08 7.42 -0.49
CA ASP A 792 2.66 7.82 -0.46
C ASP A 792 2.40 8.69 0.76
N SER A 793 1.60 9.73 0.62
CA SER A 793 1.26 10.62 1.74
C SER A 793 0.39 9.95 2.82
N GLY A 794 -0.10 8.73 2.61
CA GLY A 794 -0.94 8.03 3.56
C GLY A 794 -2.20 8.82 3.89
N ASP A 795 -2.58 8.89 5.16
CA ASP A 795 -3.72 9.70 5.60
C ASP A 795 -3.35 11.16 5.94
N LEU A 796 -2.12 11.60 5.65
CA LEU A 796 -1.58 12.89 6.09
C LEU A 796 -2.45 14.09 5.68
N VAL A 797 -2.96 14.11 4.45
CA VAL A 797 -3.79 15.21 3.94
C VAL A 797 -5.08 15.33 4.76
N GLU A 798 -5.75 14.21 5.06
CA GLU A 798 -6.92 14.20 5.92
C GLU A 798 -6.57 14.56 7.37
N GLN A 799 -5.45 14.07 7.91
CA GLN A 799 -5.00 14.40 9.28
C GLN A 799 -4.70 15.90 9.44
N VAL A 800 -4.04 16.51 8.46
CA VAL A 800 -3.70 17.94 8.47
C VAL A 800 -4.98 18.78 8.35
N THR A 801 -5.89 18.45 7.45
CA THR A 801 -7.15 19.21 7.30
C THR A 801 -8.08 19.02 8.49
N ALA A 802 -8.18 17.82 9.06
CA ALA A 802 -8.96 17.53 10.26
C ALA A 802 -8.44 18.27 11.50
N SER A 803 -7.12 18.40 11.65
CA SER A 803 -6.52 19.12 12.79
C SER A 803 -6.58 20.63 12.62
N THR A 804 -6.42 21.14 11.40
CA THR A 804 -6.41 22.59 11.11
C THR A 804 -7.83 23.16 11.07
N TYR A 805 -8.78 22.44 10.46
CA TYR A 805 -10.17 22.87 10.27
C TYR A 805 -11.16 21.79 10.73
N PRO A 806 -11.18 21.39 12.01
CA PRO A 806 -11.98 20.26 12.49
C PRO A 806 -13.48 20.40 12.27
N LEU A 807 -14.01 21.62 12.26
CA LEU A 807 -15.44 21.91 12.01
C LEU A 807 -15.82 21.90 10.52
N TYR A 808 -14.83 21.86 9.64
CA TYR A 808 -15.00 21.92 8.19
C TYR A 808 -14.25 20.78 7.50
N PHE A 809 -13.85 19.76 8.24
CA PHE A 809 -13.16 18.58 7.69
C PHE A 809 -13.97 17.97 6.54
N ASN A 810 -13.30 17.65 5.43
CA ASN A 810 -13.91 17.11 4.21
C ASN A 810 -15.19 17.85 3.75
N ALA A 811 -15.28 19.17 3.96
CA ALA A 811 -16.34 20.01 3.42
C ALA A 811 -16.17 20.27 1.92
N SER A 812 -17.29 20.33 1.18
CA SER A 812 -17.35 20.68 -0.24
C SER A 812 -16.91 22.13 -0.50
N HIS A 813 -16.62 22.47 -1.75
CA HIS A 813 -16.60 23.86 -2.25
C HIS A 813 -17.97 24.55 -2.21
N THR A 814 -19.09 23.82 -2.39
CA THR A 814 -20.45 24.41 -2.46
C THR A 814 -21.09 24.68 -1.10
N ASN A 815 -20.53 24.12 -0.03
CA ASN A 815 -21.06 24.27 1.33
C ASN A 815 -19.94 24.10 2.38
N ASN A 816 -20.17 24.51 3.63
CA ASN A 816 -19.19 24.37 4.73
C ASN A 816 -19.57 23.22 5.68
N THR A 817 -20.32 22.21 5.22
CA THR A 817 -20.77 21.11 6.05
C THR A 817 -19.63 20.13 6.28
N ARG A 818 -19.30 19.89 7.54
CA ARG A 818 -18.32 18.87 7.94
C ARG A 818 -18.70 17.49 7.38
N ASP A 819 -17.68 16.72 6.99
CA ASP A 819 -17.72 15.33 6.53
C ASP A 819 -18.45 15.10 5.20
N ASN A 820 -18.97 16.13 4.52
CA ASN A 820 -19.86 15.92 3.37
C ASN A 820 -19.17 15.21 2.19
N ARG A 821 -17.83 15.28 2.10
CA ARG A 821 -17.00 14.57 1.11
C ARG A 821 -16.30 13.33 1.65
N SER A 822 -16.39 13.02 2.95
CA SER A 822 -15.79 11.81 3.54
C SER A 822 -16.30 10.53 2.89
N ARG A 823 -17.59 10.48 2.54
CA ARG A 823 -18.17 9.35 1.79
C ARG A 823 -17.77 9.27 0.30
N SER A 824 -17.06 10.26 -0.21
CA SER A 824 -16.70 10.43 -1.62
C SER A 824 -15.18 10.30 -1.80
N LYS A 825 -14.53 11.33 -2.33
CA LYS A 825 -13.09 11.38 -2.61
C LYS A 825 -12.30 12.10 -1.48
N GLY A 826 -12.97 12.47 -0.38
CA GLY A 826 -12.35 13.10 0.79
C GLY A 826 -11.77 14.49 0.45
N PRO A 827 -10.43 14.68 0.53
CA PRO A 827 -9.78 15.94 0.22
C PRO A 827 -9.55 16.20 -1.28
N GLU A 828 -9.68 15.23 -2.18
CA GLU A 828 -9.56 15.51 -3.65
C GLU A 828 -8.28 16.29 -4.02
N PRO A 829 -7.06 15.74 -3.82
CA PRO A 829 -5.84 16.38 -4.33
C PRO A 829 -5.88 16.45 -5.86
N GLU A 830 -5.75 17.67 -6.38
CA GLU A 830 -6.08 18.00 -7.78
C GLU A 830 -4.82 18.34 -8.57
N GLY A 831 -4.23 19.50 -8.27
CA GLY A 831 -3.02 19.99 -8.92
C GLY A 831 -1.74 19.68 -8.14
N VAL A 832 -0.65 19.50 -8.88
CA VAL A 832 0.69 19.42 -8.31
C VAL A 832 1.71 20.14 -9.19
N THR A 833 2.65 20.84 -8.55
CA THR A 833 3.82 21.45 -9.19
C THR A 833 5.05 21.25 -8.33
N VAL A 834 6.23 21.52 -8.89
CA VAL A 834 7.50 21.37 -8.20
C VAL A 834 8.35 22.62 -8.34
N GLY A 835 9.19 22.88 -7.34
CA GLY A 835 10.05 24.05 -7.32
C GLY A 835 11.28 23.84 -6.45
N VAL A 836 12.31 24.67 -6.66
CA VAL A 836 13.49 24.72 -5.80
C VAL A 836 13.46 26.03 -5.03
N VAL A 837 13.60 25.96 -3.70
CA VAL A 837 13.66 27.11 -2.80
C VAL A 837 14.85 26.92 -1.87
N ALA A 838 15.77 27.90 -1.85
CA ALA A 838 16.98 27.85 -1.02
C ALA A 838 17.75 26.52 -1.12
N GLY A 839 17.93 25.99 -2.34
CA GLY A 839 18.66 24.74 -2.59
C GLY A 839 17.88 23.45 -2.36
N HIS A 840 16.73 23.51 -1.68
CA HIS A 840 15.88 22.37 -1.40
C HIS A 840 14.81 22.17 -2.48
N GLN A 841 14.54 20.93 -2.86
CA GLN A 841 13.49 20.55 -3.80
C GLN A 841 12.14 20.42 -3.07
N PHE A 842 11.09 21.04 -3.61
CA PHE A 842 9.74 20.99 -3.04
C PHE A 842 8.70 20.50 -4.05
N VAL A 843 7.71 19.80 -3.50
CA VAL A 843 6.41 19.56 -4.12
C VAL A 843 5.41 20.52 -3.50
N PHE A 844 4.64 21.20 -4.36
CA PHE A 844 3.51 22.03 -3.99
C PHE A 844 2.24 21.41 -4.58
N GLY A 845 1.36 20.92 -3.72
CA GLY A 845 0.12 20.27 -4.12
C GLY A 845 -1.09 21.06 -3.65
N VAL A 846 -2.17 21.05 -4.41
CA VAL A 846 -3.44 21.66 -4.03
C VAL A 846 -4.53 20.60 -3.92
N SER A 847 -5.55 20.89 -3.13
CA SER A 847 -6.72 20.04 -3.01
C SER A 847 -7.97 20.81 -3.36
N GLU A 848 -8.82 20.20 -4.18
CA GLU A 848 -10.14 20.73 -4.51
C GLU A 848 -10.99 20.83 -3.23
N ARG A 849 -10.80 19.90 -2.27
CA ARG A 849 -11.48 19.83 -0.97
C ARG A 849 -10.52 19.74 0.22
N VAL A 850 -10.69 20.48 1.29
CA VAL A 850 -11.56 21.64 1.50
C VAL A 850 -11.00 22.92 0.85
N GLY A 851 -10.05 22.78 -0.08
CA GLY A 851 -9.20 23.83 -0.62
C GLY A 851 -7.81 23.81 0.01
N GLY A 852 -6.88 24.57 -0.59
CA GLY A 852 -5.62 24.95 0.04
C GLY A 852 -4.37 24.33 -0.58
N LEU A 853 -3.23 24.85 -0.17
CA LEU A 853 -1.90 24.56 -0.69
C LEU A 853 -1.07 23.81 0.35
N PHE A 854 -0.59 22.63 -0.01
CA PHE A 854 0.34 21.81 0.74
C PHE A 854 1.75 21.97 0.19
N ALA A 855 2.75 21.90 1.07
CA ALA A 855 4.15 21.90 0.69
C ALA A 855 4.92 20.77 1.36
N PHE A 856 5.77 20.10 0.57
CA PHE A 856 6.63 19.01 1.00
C PHE A 856 8.05 19.24 0.49
N CYS A 857 9.06 19.13 1.33
CA CYS A 857 10.44 19.00 0.86
C CYS A 857 10.68 17.55 0.44
N VAL A 858 11.25 17.36 -0.75
CA VAL A 858 11.46 16.06 -1.41
C VAL A 858 12.94 15.82 -1.75
N ASP A 859 13.85 16.43 -1.01
CA ASP A 859 15.28 16.13 -1.13
C ASP A 859 15.56 14.63 -0.94
N ASN A 860 14.81 13.99 -0.04
CA ASN A 860 14.70 12.55 0.05
C ASN A 860 13.31 12.08 -0.41
N PRO A 861 13.14 11.65 -1.68
CA PRO A 861 11.84 11.24 -2.21
C PRO A 861 11.19 10.05 -1.49
N ALA A 862 11.97 9.21 -0.81
CA ALA A 862 11.46 8.07 -0.05
C ALA A 862 10.95 8.45 1.35
N SER A 863 11.28 9.66 1.82
CA SER A 863 10.83 10.19 3.11
C SER A 863 10.68 11.71 3.04
N PRO A 864 9.74 12.25 2.25
CA PRO A 864 9.46 13.69 2.20
C PRO A 864 9.14 14.26 3.58
N SER A 865 9.57 15.50 3.85
CA SER A 865 9.14 16.26 5.03
C SER A 865 7.98 17.18 4.70
N PHE A 866 6.95 17.18 5.55
CA PHE A 866 5.82 18.09 5.41
C PHE A 866 6.18 19.47 5.98
N GLU A 867 6.01 20.51 5.16
CA GLU A 867 6.48 21.86 5.45
C GLU A 867 5.36 22.80 5.88
N GLY A 868 4.14 22.56 5.39
CA GLY A 868 2.99 23.35 5.79
C GLY A 868 1.78 23.18 4.88
N TYR A 869 0.67 23.69 5.38
CA TYR A 869 -0.60 23.76 4.68
C TYR A 869 -1.22 25.14 4.92
N LEU A 870 -1.67 25.79 3.85
CA LEU A 870 -2.30 27.10 3.90
C LEU A 870 -3.57 27.10 3.05
N ASN A 871 -4.70 27.45 3.66
CA ASN A 871 -5.97 27.59 2.98
C ASN A 871 -6.49 29.03 3.16
N SER A 872 -6.77 29.68 2.04
CA SER A 872 -7.22 31.07 1.94
C SER A 872 -8.75 31.22 1.93
N ARG A 873 -9.48 30.12 2.14
CA ARG A 873 -10.93 30.07 2.35
C ARG A 873 -11.33 30.66 3.71
N ILE A 874 -12.43 31.39 3.71
CA ILE A 874 -13.05 32.00 4.89
C ILE A 874 -14.36 31.25 5.19
N PHE A 875 -14.27 30.17 5.97
CA PHE A 875 -15.39 29.26 6.26
C PHE A 875 -16.58 29.88 7.02
N THR A 876 -16.43 31.09 7.57
CA THR A 876 -17.54 31.82 8.19
C THR A 876 -18.43 32.56 7.19
N ALA A 877 -17.97 32.70 5.93
CA ALA A 877 -18.76 33.28 4.86
C ALA A 877 -19.48 32.20 4.04
N LEU A 878 -20.59 32.59 3.39
CA LEU A 878 -21.32 31.72 2.47
C LEU A 878 -20.45 31.43 1.24
N PRO A 879 -20.27 30.17 0.83
CA PRO A 879 -19.39 29.83 -0.31
C PRO A 879 -19.72 30.58 -1.61
N SER A 880 -20.99 30.87 -1.86
CA SER A 880 -21.40 31.65 -3.04
C SER A 880 -21.11 33.16 -2.97
N SER A 881 -20.41 33.63 -1.94
CA SER A 881 -20.06 35.04 -1.74
C SER A 881 -18.57 35.25 -1.99
N GLY A 882 -18.20 36.32 -2.71
CA GLY A 882 -16.79 36.72 -2.89
C GLY A 882 -16.00 36.91 -1.60
N ASN A 883 -16.67 37.02 -0.45
CA ASN A 883 -16.06 37.06 0.87
C ASN A 883 -15.60 35.68 1.38
N ALA A 884 -15.94 34.58 0.71
CA ALA A 884 -15.66 33.21 1.15
C ALA A 884 -14.23 32.76 0.89
N GLY A 885 -13.39 33.58 0.26
CA GLY A 885 -12.03 33.15 -0.01
C GLY A 885 -11.89 32.55 -1.40
N ASP A 886 -10.99 31.59 -1.49
CA ASP A 886 -10.78 30.77 -2.68
C ASP A 886 -11.49 29.41 -2.50
N LEU A 887 -12.03 28.86 -3.60
CA LEU A 887 -12.81 27.63 -3.64
C LEU A 887 -12.44 26.82 -4.88
N GLY A 888 -12.29 25.50 -4.72
CA GLY A 888 -11.95 24.58 -5.82
C GLY A 888 -10.57 24.86 -6.40
N SER A 889 -9.51 24.67 -5.60
CA SER A 889 -8.15 24.83 -6.10
C SER A 889 -7.82 23.71 -7.07
N GLU A 890 -7.37 24.07 -8.27
CA GLU A 890 -7.19 23.15 -9.40
C GLU A 890 -5.78 23.30 -9.98
N GLY A 891 -5.57 24.25 -10.90
CA GLY A 891 -4.25 24.50 -11.47
C GLY A 891 -3.27 25.16 -10.47
N VAL A 892 -2.04 24.63 -10.43
CA VAL A 892 -0.96 25.18 -9.60
C VAL A 892 0.33 25.38 -10.41
N CYS A 893 0.96 26.55 -10.26
CA CYS A 893 2.16 26.93 -10.99
C CYS A 893 3.21 27.55 -10.06
N PHE A 894 4.42 26.99 -10.07
CA PHE A 894 5.57 27.54 -9.35
C PHE A 894 6.34 28.56 -10.19
N VAL A 895 6.68 29.70 -9.58
CA VAL A 895 7.53 30.75 -10.17
C VAL A 895 8.80 30.90 -9.32
N PRO A 896 9.99 30.56 -9.86
CA PRO A 896 11.25 30.71 -9.14
C PRO A 896 11.53 32.17 -8.75
N ALA A 897 12.26 32.38 -7.65
CA ALA A 897 12.67 33.71 -7.17
C ALA A 897 13.31 34.58 -8.26
N ALA A 898 14.22 34.00 -9.06
CA ALA A 898 14.93 34.68 -10.15
C ALA A 898 14.01 35.14 -11.30
N GLN A 899 12.81 34.57 -11.39
CA GLN A 899 11.79 34.86 -12.40
C GLN A 899 10.63 35.69 -11.83
N SER A 900 10.60 35.86 -10.51
CA SER A 900 9.52 36.53 -9.79
C SER A 900 9.70 38.05 -9.77
N PRO A 901 8.62 38.84 -9.88
CA PRO A 901 8.68 40.31 -9.85
C PRO A 901 9.12 40.89 -8.50
N ASN A 902 8.94 40.14 -7.41
CA ASN A 902 9.31 40.60 -6.06
C ASN A 902 10.59 39.94 -5.52
N GLY A 903 11.25 39.09 -6.32
CA GLY A 903 12.48 38.39 -5.92
C GLY A 903 12.29 37.22 -4.95
N TYR A 904 11.06 36.86 -4.61
CA TYR A 904 10.74 35.68 -3.80
C TYR A 904 10.07 34.60 -4.66
N PRO A 905 10.26 33.31 -4.36
CA PRO A 905 9.50 32.25 -5.03
C PRO A 905 8.00 32.43 -4.81
N LEU A 906 7.21 32.23 -5.86
CA LEU A 906 5.75 32.32 -5.82
C LEU A 906 5.12 30.99 -6.20
N VAL A 907 3.95 30.71 -5.63
CA VAL A 907 3.03 29.66 -6.09
C VAL A 907 1.73 30.35 -6.49
N LEU A 908 1.36 30.19 -7.75
CA LEU A 908 0.10 30.65 -8.30
C LEU A 908 -0.90 29.50 -8.23
N VAL A 909 -2.10 29.76 -7.70
CA VAL A 909 -3.18 28.78 -7.61
C VAL A 909 -4.39 29.34 -8.33
N ALA A 910 -4.82 28.65 -9.38
CA ALA A 910 -6.09 28.86 -10.04
C ALA A 910 -7.18 28.12 -9.25
N ASN A 911 -8.27 28.84 -8.96
CA ASN A 911 -9.36 28.34 -8.15
C ASN A 911 -10.63 28.40 -8.99
N GLU A 912 -11.01 27.25 -9.53
CA GLU A 912 -12.03 27.07 -10.56
C GLU A 912 -13.33 27.70 -10.11
N VAL A 913 -13.84 27.20 -9.00
CA VAL A 913 -15.16 27.48 -8.48
C VAL A 913 -15.26 28.95 -8.11
N SER A 914 -14.31 29.48 -7.34
CA SER A 914 -14.29 30.91 -7.00
C SER A 914 -13.91 31.81 -8.17
N GLY A 915 -13.41 31.28 -9.29
CA GLY A 915 -12.93 32.07 -10.43
C GLY A 915 -11.79 33.02 -10.04
N THR A 916 -10.87 32.59 -9.18
CA THR A 916 -9.79 33.44 -8.66
C THR A 916 -8.41 32.88 -8.96
N LEU A 917 -7.48 33.77 -9.31
CA LEU A 917 -6.05 33.49 -9.26
C LEU A 917 -5.51 34.01 -7.93
N SER A 918 -5.01 33.10 -7.10
CA SER A 918 -4.36 33.42 -5.82
C SER A 918 -2.85 33.30 -5.92
N VAL A 919 -2.16 34.20 -5.23
CA VAL A 919 -0.70 34.30 -5.22
C VAL A 919 -0.19 34.05 -3.82
N PHE A 920 0.64 33.02 -3.69
CA PHE A 920 1.34 32.68 -2.46
C PHE A 920 2.83 32.95 -2.63
N GLN A 921 3.46 33.49 -1.60
CA GLN A 921 4.90 33.60 -1.49
C GLN A 921 5.43 32.46 -0.63
N VAL A 922 6.57 31.91 -1.03
CA VAL A 922 7.31 30.91 -0.26
C VAL A 922 8.51 31.60 0.37
N ASN A 923 8.51 31.73 1.69
CA ASN A 923 9.62 32.31 2.43
C ASN A 923 10.49 31.18 2.96
N ALA A 924 11.76 31.15 2.60
CA ALA A 924 12.71 30.24 3.24
C ALA A 924 12.85 30.60 4.73
N ILE A 925 12.82 29.58 5.59
CA ILE A 925 13.19 29.65 7.00
C ILE A 925 14.66 29.29 7.05
N CYS A 926 15.48 30.31 7.17
CA CYS A 926 16.92 30.17 7.09
C CYS A 926 17.44 30.10 8.52
N ASP A 927 18.24 29.08 8.84
CA ASP A 927 19.03 29.10 10.07
C ASP A 927 20.09 30.20 9.87
N GLY A 928 19.76 31.43 10.27
CA GLY A 928 20.48 32.66 9.89
C GLY A 928 21.91 32.78 10.44
N ILE A 929 22.51 31.68 10.88
CA ILE A 929 23.90 31.64 11.35
C ILE A 929 24.80 31.40 10.14
N GLY A 930 25.55 32.42 9.74
CA GLY A 930 26.56 32.33 8.67
C GLY A 930 26.07 32.74 7.28
N ASP A 931 24.75 32.80 7.05
CA ASP A 931 24.15 33.47 5.90
C ASP A 931 24.06 34.97 6.19
N LEU A 932 25.00 35.73 5.62
CA LEU A 932 25.18 37.15 5.89
C LEU A 932 24.45 38.03 4.86
N ASN A 933 24.08 37.47 3.70
CA ASN A 933 23.39 38.20 2.64
C ASN A 933 21.86 37.92 2.63
N GLY A 934 21.39 36.93 3.38
CA GLY A 934 19.98 36.56 3.51
C GLY A 934 19.44 35.76 2.32
N ASP A 935 20.30 35.10 1.54
CA ASP A 935 19.93 34.24 0.41
C ASP A 935 19.76 32.76 0.77
N CYS A 936 20.01 32.44 2.05
CA CYS A 936 19.84 31.13 2.68
C CYS A 936 20.81 30.06 2.19
N ILE A 937 21.91 30.46 1.55
CA ILE A 937 22.98 29.60 1.08
C ILE A 937 24.31 30.19 1.56
N VAL A 938 24.97 29.56 2.53
CA VAL A 938 26.28 30.03 2.98
C VAL A 938 27.34 29.73 1.92
N ASN A 939 27.76 30.77 1.20
CA ASN A 939 28.66 30.62 0.07
C ASN A 939 29.75 31.70 0.02
N GLY A 940 30.39 31.84 -1.15
CA GLY A 940 31.46 32.82 -1.37
C GLY A 940 31.05 34.28 -1.14
N LEU A 941 29.77 34.60 -1.30
CA LEU A 941 29.23 35.93 -1.00
C LEU A 941 29.20 36.21 0.50
N ASP A 942 28.77 35.24 1.32
CA ASP A 942 28.77 35.37 2.78
C ASP A 942 30.19 35.42 3.32
N LEU A 943 31.08 34.60 2.76
CA LEU A 943 32.50 34.69 3.08
C LEU A 943 33.06 36.08 2.79
N ALA A 944 32.70 36.67 1.65
CA ALA A 944 33.13 38.01 1.31
C ALA A 944 32.58 39.06 2.29
N LEU A 945 31.33 38.91 2.75
CA LEU A 945 30.72 39.79 3.75
C LEU A 945 31.36 39.64 5.14
N LEU A 946 31.68 38.42 5.55
CA LEU A 946 32.38 38.13 6.80
C LEU A 946 33.78 38.76 6.78
N LEU A 947 34.54 38.53 5.70
CA LEU A 947 35.89 39.08 5.56
C LEU A 947 35.90 40.61 5.40
N ALA A 948 34.86 41.20 4.81
CA ALA A 948 34.72 42.65 4.67
C ALA A 948 34.52 43.36 6.02
N THR A 949 34.11 42.63 7.05
CA THR A 949 33.81 43.16 8.39
C THR A 949 34.77 42.66 9.47
N TRP A 950 35.89 42.01 9.07
CA TRP A 950 36.88 41.42 9.97
C TRP A 950 37.41 42.38 11.04
N GLY A 951 37.39 41.95 12.31
CA GLY A 951 37.88 42.72 13.45
C GLY A 951 36.80 43.07 14.49
N PRO A 952 37.07 44.02 15.41
CA PRO A 952 36.19 44.33 16.53
C PRO A 952 34.85 44.95 16.10
N CYS A 953 33.77 44.51 16.74
CA CYS A 953 32.41 45.00 16.49
C CYS A 953 32.09 46.30 17.21
N THR A 954 31.83 47.37 16.45
CA THR A 954 31.49 48.69 16.98
C THR A 954 29.98 48.98 17.00
N SER A 955 29.15 48.10 16.45
CA SER A 955 27.66 48.13 16.41
C SER A 955 27.10 46.72 16.20
N SER A 956 25.79 46.54 15.95
CA SER A 956 25.24 45.21 15.62
C SER A 956 25.98 44.61 14.42
N CYS A 957 26.63 43.47 14.62
CA CYS A 957 27.43 42.77 13.64
C CYS A 957 26.78 41.43 13.29
N PRO A 958 26.12 41.32 12.14
CA PRO A 958 25.59 40.04 11.67
C PRO A 958 26.67 38.97 11.46
N ALA A 959 27.93 39.38 11.22
CA ALA A 959 29.07 38.49 10.98
C ALA A 959 29.78 37.98 12.26
N ASP A 960 29.37 38.44 13.45
CA ASP A 960 29.84 37.93 14.75
C ASP A 960 28.93 36.75 15.13
N LEU A 961 29.29 35.57 14.64
CA LEU A 961 28.46 34.36 14.67
C LEU A 961 28.53 33.64 16.01
N ASP A 962 29.60 33.83 16.78
CA ASP A 962 29.76 33.26 18.13
C ASP A 962 29.38 34.26 19.25
N GLY A 963 29.13 35.52 18.91
CA GLY A 963 28.66 36.58 19.81
C GLY A 963 29.73 37.13 20.75
N ASN A 964 31.01 36.97 20.42
CA ASN A 964 32.13 37.37 21.27
C ASN A 964 32.53 38.86 21.12
N GLY A 965 31.94 39.57 20.16
CA GLY A 965 32.23 40.98 19.87
C GLY A 965 33.38 41.22 18.89
N PHE A 966 33.91 40.18 18.25
CA PHE A 966 34.96 40.23 17.22
C PHE A 966 34.60 39.29 16.08
N ILE A 967 34.82 39.76 14.85
CA ILE A 967 34.70 38.92 13.65
C ILE A 967 36.10 38.40 13.33
N ASP A 968 36.34 37.13 13.61
CA ASP A 968 37.65 36.49 13.47
C ASP A 968 37.61 35.05 12.92
N GLY A 969 38.69 34.29 13.17
CA GLY A 969 38.83 32.92 12.67
C GLY A 969 37.79 31.95 13.20
N LEU A 970 37.19 32.22 14.36
CA LEU A 970 36.09 31.42 14.90
C LEU A 970 34.83 31.62 14.07
N ASP A 971 34.46 32.86 13.75
CA ASP A 971 33.30 33.15 12.89
C ASP A 971 33.47 32.57 11.50
N LEU A 972 34.68 32.66 10.94
CA LEU A 972 35.00 31.99 9.68
C LEU A 972 34.79 30.46 9.76
N ALA A 973 35.18 29.83 10.88
CA ALA A 973 34.95 28.41 11.08
C ALA A 973 33.44 28.09 11.23
N PHE A 974 32.67 28.96 11.90
CA PHE A 974 31.21 28.85 12.01
C PHE A 974 30.50 28.97 10.65
N LEU A 975 30.97 29.88 9.80
CA LEU A 975 30.48 30.08 8.44
C LEU A 975 30.85 28.88 7.55
N LEU A 976 32.11 28.45 7.55
CA LEU A 976 32.58 27.30 6.75
C LEU A 976 31.92 25.97 7.18
N ALA A 977 31.57 25.82 8.46
CA ALA A 977 30.85 24.65 8.95
C ALA A 977 29.42 24.52 8.38
N ARG A 978 28.89 25.61 7.81
CA ARG A 978 27.57 25.68 7.20
C ARG A 978 27.63 25.91 5.68
N TRP A 979 28.83 25.78 5.09
CA TRP A 979 29.05 26.00 3.66
C TRP A 979 28.26 25.02 2.80
N GLY A 980 27.46 25.53 1.87
CA GLY A 980 26.69 24.69 0.95
C GLY A 980 25.30 25.22 0.73
#